data_AF-A0A6L5QTL9-F1
#
_entry.id   AF-A0A6L5QTL9-F1
#
_cell.length_a   1.000
_cell.length_b   1.000
_cell.length_c   1.000
_cell.angle_alpha   90.00
_cell.angle_beta   90.00
_cell.angle_gamma   90.00
#
_symmetry.space_group_name_H-M   'P 1'
#
loop_
_entity.id
_entity.type
_entity.pdbx_description
1 polymer ?
#
loop_
_entity_poly.entity_id
_entity_poly.type
_entity_poly.pdbx_seq_one_letter_code
_entity_poly.pdbx_strand_id
1 'polypeptide(L)'
;MKFYRKLAAAFVLLMLSLSTQAAVIVVNSANGGTGGLATCSLADAIIAANTGTTSGGCTAGSIGGDEIIFDSSINGSTILLTADLPTVTDGLMVTGPSGNNQITISGDNAYSIFIADGIKLNLLNLKLVNGQGSSAVTALSYVGNGGAIAAISGAIVTVDKNILSDNNAAFAGGAVIALNSSSVYLNDSVVSNNSANRGGGIAAYYNAGVHLTNTALSGNSGARGGAARAYINSKITVTNNLVSNNSASVIGGAFHITGGSTLKVSGVHIKDNNAMFTGGAIYAGQAGTSVSIFETTFADNKTLSTSSGGVGGGAIMVSWPGSSVNITNSTFTGNSSTNGGAVLVRQGATVSANNVFFFGNRASLSGAAISTENSNVNLERSFLSLNNSEDRGGAIFAEDNAIVNIETSTLYRNKANVRGGGIFIDGGILALTNSTLSGNDSGDEGGAMYANNGASVELNNSTFAENIGGSVFAFNSSDAILRNTVLADGLCSSDFSSNVTLSGGVHIDDGSCGATASGPSQLAPLDYYGGPTRTHLPLPGSPLIDNGVAGSNPATDQRGYARVIGGLIDIGAVELSDPPMFDTDSFIALIQNLTLGQSIFIDLNSYISDNDSSKFTVTAKGLPSGLRLDISTNVLSGTPKEAGVFETEYTIEDDTGNQIKATVETRVLKSKR
;
A
#
# COMPACT_ATOMS: atom_id res chain seq x y z
N MET A 1 -44.91 -4.80 -69.32
CA MET A 1 -44.11 -5.88 -69.95
C MET A 1 -42.88 -5.25 -70.60
N LYS A 2 -41.69 -5.81 -70.32
CA LYS A 2 -40.42 -5.66 -71.06
C LYS A 2 -39.81 -4.23 -71.02
N PHE A 3 -38.63 -3.95 -70.47
CA PHE A 3 -37.41 -4.74 -70.35
C PHE A 3 -36.48 -4.18 -69.25
N TYR A 4 -36.08 -5.04 -68.31
CA TYR A 4 -34.78 -4.97 -67.64
C TYR A 4 -33.68 -5.10 -68.70
N ARG A 5 -32.82 -4.09 -68.88
CA ARG A 5 -31.41 -4.21 -69.33
C ARG A 5 -30.80 -2.81 -69.51
N LYS A 6 -30.14 -2.33 -68.45
CA LYS A 6 -28.82 -1.66 -68.43
C LYS A 6 -28.58 -0.97 -67.08
N LEU A 7 -28.48 -1.79 -66.04
CA LEU A 7 -27.41 -1.64 -65.04
C LEU A 7 -26.09 -2.11 -65.71
N ALA A 8 -24.96 -1.69 -65.14
CA ALA A 8 -23.58 -2.22 -65.35
C ALA A 8 -22.57 -1.34 -66.11
N ALA A 9 -22.56 -0.02 -65.89
CA ALA A 9 -21.37 0.78 -66.25
C ALA A 9 -21.02 1.92 -65.27
N ALA A 10 -21.86 2.23 -64.27
CA ALA A 10 -21.61 3.36 -63.34
C ALA A 10 -21.45 2.94 -61.87
N PHE A 11 -21.33 1.63 -61.58
CA PHE A 11 -21.23 1.10 -60.21
C PHE A 11 -20.13 0.03 -60.05
N VAL A 12 -19.15 -0.01 -60.98
CA VAL A 12 -17.97 -0.90 -60.94
C VAL A 12 -16.66 -0.09 -61.10
N LEU A 13 -16.60 1.06 -60.45
CA LEU A 13 -15.41 1.49 -59.71
C LEU A 13 -15.91 1.60 -58.26
N LEU A 14 -16.20 0.49 -57.57
CA LEU A 14 -15.18 -0.27 -56.86
C LEU A 14 -13.87 0.54 -56.75
N MET A 15 -13.91 1.64 -55.99
CA MET A 15 -12.78 1.91 -55.10
C MET A 15 -12.68 0.67 -54.20
N LEU A 16 -11.98 -0.34 -54.71
CA LEU A 16 -11.04 -1.07 -53.90
C LEU A 16 -10.21 0.02 -53.23
N SER A 17 -10.62 0.43 -52.03
CA SER A 17 -9.63 0.82 -51.05
C SER A 17 -8.77 -0.43 -50.90
N LEU A 18 -7.76 -0.53 -51.77
CA LEU A 18 -6.59 -1.33 -51.49
C LEU A 18 -6.20 -0.85 -50.11
N SER A 19 -6.49 -1.66 -49.10
CA SER A 19 -5.75 -1.57 -47.84
C SER A 19 -4.29 -1.63 -48.29
N THR A 20 -3.62 -0.49 -48.28
CA THR A 20 -2.18 -0.45 -48.51
C THR A 20 -1.61 -1.29 -47.39
N GLN A 21 -1.21 -2.51 -47.74
CA GLN A 21 -0.55 -3.41 -46.80
C GLN A 21 0.75 -2.71 -46.38
N ALA A 22 1.01 -2.66 -45.08
CA ALA A 22 2.27 -2.17 -44.52
C ALA A 22 3.46 -2.67 -45.34
N ALA A 23 4.34 -1.77 -45.78
CA ALA A 23 5.56 -2.18 -46.46
C ALA A 23 6.54 -2.74 -45.41
N VAL A 24 7.29 -3.79 -45.80
CA VAL A 24 8.41 -4.29 -45.01
C VAL A 24 9.70 -3.77 -45.63
N ILE A 25 10.44 -2.95 -44.88
CA ILE A 25 11.72 -2.36 -45.29
C ILE A 25 12.84 -3.11 -44.56
N VAL A 26 13.78 -3.69 -45.33
CA VAL A 26 14.86 -4.51 -44.77
C VAL A 26 16.17 -3.72 -44.71
N VAL A 27 16.61 -3.38 -43.50
CA VAL A 27 17.91 -2.76 -43.23
C VAL A 27 18.99 -3.82 -43.33
N ASN A 28 20.01 -3.58 -44.16
CA ASN A 28 21.12 -4.51 -44.39
C ASN A 28 22.50 -3.86 -44.18
N SER A 29 22.52 -2.70 -43.51
CA SER A 29 23.72 -1.93 -43.21
C SER A 29 23.80 -1.59 -41.74
N ALA A 30 24.99 -1.74 -41.15
CA ALA A 30 25.28 -1.26 -39.80
C ALA A 30 25.61 0.26 -39.74
N ASN A 31 25.41 0.97 -40.85
CA ASN A 31 25.51 2.44 -40.88
C ASN A 31 24.22 3.06 -40.32
N GLY A 32 24.34 3.94 -39.31
CA GLY A 32 23.21 4.66 -38.73
C GLY A 32 22.81 5.95 -39.46
N GLY A 33 23.67 6.49 -40.34
CA GLY A 33 23.38 7.65 -41.17
C GLY A 33 22.68 7.29 -42.49
N THR A 34 22.51 8.27 -43.38
CA THR A 34 22.08 7.98 -44.76
C THR A 34 23.17 7.20 -45.51
N GLY A 35 22.77 6.13 -46.18
CA GLY A 35 23.64 5.25 -46.95
C GLY A 35 23.83 5.72 -48.40
N GLY A 36 24.74 5.05 -49.12
CA GLY A 36 24.78 5.13 -50.57
C GLY A 36 23.71 4.25 -51.22
N LEU A 37 23.48 4.40 -52.53
CA LEU A 37 22.43 3.70 -53.29
C LEU A 37 22.50 2.16 -53.26
N ALA A 38 23.56 1.56 -52.71
CA ALA A 38 23.79 0.11 -52.70
C ALA A 38 23.33 -0.60 -51.41
N THR A 39 23.05 0.12 -50.33
CA THR A 39 22.68 -0.48 -49.03
C THR A 39 21.54 0.28 -48.38
N CYS A 40 20.65 -0.42 -47.68
CA CYS A 40 19.59 0.18 -46.89
C CYS A 40 20.07 0.39 -45.45
N SER A 41 20.26 1.66 -45.05
CA SER A 41 20.56 2.04 -43.67
C SER A 41 19.28 2.29 -42.87
N LEU A 42 19.40 2.39 -41.54
CA LEU A 42 18.24 2.68 -40.68
C LEU A 42 17.65 4.07 -40.96
N ALA A 43 18.50 5.09 -41.16
CA ALA A 43 18.01 6.44 -41.49
C ALA A 43 17.27 6.46 -42.84
N ASP A 44 17.79 5.78 -43.87
CA ASP A 44 17.12 5.69 -45.16
C ASP A 44 15.80 4.91 -45.06
N ALA A 45 15.75 3.86 -44.24
CA ALA A 45 14.52 3.10 -44.04
C ALA A 45 13.43 3.97 -43.38
N ILE A 46 13.79 4.82 -42.42
CA ILE A 46 12.85 5.77 -41.80
C ILE A 46 12.40 6.83 -42.82
N ILE A 47 13.30 7.38 -43.64
CA ILE A 47 12.92 8.32 -44.71
C ILE A 47 11.94 7.64 -45.66
N ALA A 48 12.24 6.42 -46.09
CA ALA A 48 11.41 5.68 -47.04
C ALA A 48 10.01 5.38 -46.47
N ALA A 49 9.92 5.07 -45.18
CA ALA A 49 8.66 4.92 -44.47
C ALA A 49 7.88 6.24 -44.39
N ASN A 50 8.55 7.32 -43.97
CA ASN A 50 7.92 8.64 -43.82
C ASN A 50 7.38 9.20 -45.14
N THR A 51 8.06 8.98 -46.27
CA THR A 51 7.71 9.58 -47.56
C THR A 51 6.90 8.68 -48.48
N GLY A 52 6.84 7.36 -48.19
CA GLY A 52 6.30 6.37 -49.11
C GLY A 52 7.09 6.25 -50.42
N THR A 53 8.36 6.64 -50.44
CA THR A 53 9.24 6.59 -51.62
C THR A 53 10.55 5.89 -51.28
N THR A 54 11.32 5.43 -52.27
CA THR A 54 12.65 4.86 -52.02
C THR A 54 13.60 5.92 -51.44
N SER A 55 14.46 5.54 -50.50
CA SER A 55 15.61 6.34 -50.01
C SER A 55 16.84 5.45 -49.94
N GLY A 56 18.00 5.96 -50.37
CA GLY A 56 19.24 5.15 -50.42
C GLY A 56 19.06 3.83 -51.16
N GLY A 57 19.50 2.72 -50.55
CA GLY A 57 19.23 1.36 -51.03
C GLY A 57 17.94 0.71 -50.51
N CYS A 58 17.06 1.46 -49.82
CA CYS A 58 15.82 0.93 -49.24
C CYS A 58 14.66 0.93 -50.25
N THR A 59 13.78 -0.08 -50.12
CA THR A 59 12.50 -0.11 -50.82
C THR A 59 11.59 1.02 -50.35
N ALA A 60 10.66 1.46 -51.21
CA ALA A 60 9.67 2.47 -50.83
C ALA A 60 8.75 1.95 -49.72
N GLY A 61 8.42 2.82 -48.77
CA GLY A 61 7.39 2.58 -47.76
C GLY A 61 5.96 2.69 -48.31
N SER A 62 5.00 2.55 -47.42
CA SER A 62 3.57 2.78 -47.64
C SER A 62 3.03 3.75 -46.59
N ILE A 63 2.05 4.57 -46.97
CA ILE A 63 1.41 5.50 -46.03
C ILE A 63 0.66 4.70 -44.94
N GLY A 64 0.98 4.94 -43.67
CA GLY A 64 0.14 4.61 -42.52
C GLY A 64 0.45 3.33 -41.74
N GLY A 65 1.65 2.73 -41.84
CA GLY A 65 1.99 1.61 -40.95
C GLY A 65 3.10 0.66 -41.39
N ASP A 66 4.24 1.16 -41.86
CA ASP A 66 5.35 0.31 -42.31
C ASP A 66 6.05 -0.46 -41.18
N GLU A 67 6.76 -1.52 -41.55
CA GLU A 67 7.65 -2.28 -40.65
C GLU A 67 9.09 -2.27 -41.16
N ILE A 68 10.01 -1.85 -40.30
CA ILE A 68 11.45 -2.01 -40.50
C ILE A 68 11.91 -3.28 -39.81
N ILE A 69 12.57 -4.15 -40.57
CA ILE A 69 13.26 -5.35 -40.06
C ILE A 69 14.74 -5.32 -40.46
N PHE A 70 15.55 -6.17 -39.81
CA PHE A 70 16.99 -6.24 -40.06
C PHE A 70 17.36 -7.54 -40.77
N ASP A 71 18.20 -7.43 -41.79
CA ASP A 71 18.74 -8.59 -42.50
C ASP A 71 19.58 -9.45 -41.56
N SER A 72 19.49 -10.77 -41.75
CA SER A 72 20.21 -11.73 -40.90
C SER A 72 21.73 -11.53 -40.87
N SER A 73 22.31 -10.93 -41.92
CA SER A 73 23.74 -10.62 -42.02
C SER A 73 24.24 -9.59 -41.01
N ILE A 74 23.33 -8.77 -40.45
CA ILE A 74 23.67 -7.74 -39.46
C ILE A 74 23.14 -8.06 -38.06
N ASN A 75 22.58 -9.25 -37.84
CA ASN A 75 22.10 -9.67 -36.51
C ASN A 75 23.20 -9.57 -35.45
N GLY A 76 22.87 -9.00 -34.30
CA GLY A 76 23.81 -8.76 -33.19
C GLY A 76 24.80 -7.62 -33.42
N SER A 77 24.73 -6.93 -34.56
CA SER A 77 25.60 -5.78 -34.84
C SER A 77 25.16 -4.52 -34.09
N THR A 78 26.08 -3.55 -34.04
CA THR A 78 25.81 -2.19 -33.60
C THR A 78 25.66 -1.28 -34.80
N ILE A 79 24.48 -0.66 -34.93
CA ILE A 79 24.22 0.47 -35.81
C ILE A 79 24.68 1.73 -35.07
N LEU A 80 25.79 2.30 -35.53
CA LEU A 80 26.36 3.52 -34.95
C LEU A 80 25.78 4.74 -35.66
N LEU A 81 25.13 5.64 -34.92
CA LEU A 81 24.59 6.88 -35.46
C LEU A 81 25.72 7.88 -35.74
N THR A 82 25.69 8.49 -36.93
CA THR A 82 26.59 9.57 -37.34
C THR A 82 25.87 10.92 -37.50
N ALA A 83 24.56 10.92 -37.25
CA ALA A 83 23.64 12.04 -37.24
C ALA A 83 22.38 11.61 -36.47
N ASP A 84 21.54 12.56 -36.06
CA ASP A 84 20.21 12.23 -35.55
C ASP A 84 19.43 11.44 -36.61
N LEU A 85 18.69 10.41 -36.18
CA LEU A 85 17.77 9.74 -37.10
C LEU A 85 16.65 10.71 -37.51
N PRO A 86 16.10 10.57 -38.72
CA PRO A 86 14.94 11.34 -39.13
C PRO A 86 13.78 11.17 -38.14
N THR A 87 13.09 12.27 -37.82
CA THR A 87 11.85 12.21 -37.03
C THR A 87 10.86 11.28 -37.72
N VAL A 88 10.25 10.38 -36.96
CA VAL A 88 9.19 9.50 -37.43
C VAL A 88 7.90 10.30 -37.54
N THR A 89 7.41 10.46 -38.77
CA THR A 89 6.21 11.26 -39.11
C THR A 89 5.10 10.43 -39.74
N ASP A 90 5.29 9.12 -39.89
CA ASP A 90 4.26 8.16 -40.26
C ASP A 90 4.26 6.97 -39.29
N GLY A 91 3.17 6.21 -39.23
CA GLY A 91 3.07 5.03 -38.39
C GLY A 91 4.16 4.01 -38.72
N LEU A 92 4.93 3.60 -37.71
CA LEU A 92 6.12 2.77 -37.91
C LEU A 92 6.27 1.68 -36.84
N MET A 93 6.63 0.49 -37.27
CA MET A 93 7.13 -0.59 -36.42
C MET A 93 8.61 -0.87 -36.76
N VAL A 94 9.46 -1.05 -35.74
CA VAL A 94 10.86 -1.44 -35.90
C VAL A 94 11.09 -2.70 -35.08
N THR A 95 11.37 -3.79 -35.78
CA THR A 95 11.47 -5.14 -35.20
C THR A 95 12.89 -5.68 -35.31
N GLY A 96 13.58 -5.74 -34.16
CA GLY A 96 14.85 -6.43 -34.01
C GLY A 96 14.70 -7.95 -33.98
N PRO A 97 15.79 -8.69 -34.26
CA PRO A 97 15.82 -10.14 -34.14
C PRO A 97 15.61 -10.59 -32.69
N SER A 98 14.94 -11.72 -32.51
CA SER A 98 14.70 -12.33 -31.19
C SER A 98 15.96 -12.98 -30.60
N GLY A 99 16.00 -13.11 -29.27
CA GLY A 99 17.08 -13.82 -28.56
C GLY A 99 18.34 -12.97 -28.34
N ASN A 100 19.50 -13.61 -28.25
CA ASN A 100 20.75 -12.93 -27.86
C ASN A 100 21.38 -12.07 -28.98
N ASN A 101 20.82 -12.09 -30.19
CA ASN A 101 21.35 -11.39 -31.35
C ASN A 101 20.65 -10.05 -31.62
N GLN A 102 20.07 -9.42 -30.60
CA GLN A 102 19.40 -8.12 -30.73
C GLN A 102 20.31 -7.08 -31.42
N ILE A 103 19.71 -6.27 -32.28
CA ILE A 103 20.38 -5.13 -32.90
C ILE A 103 20.59 -4.05 -31.82
N THR A 104 21.81 -3.52 -31.78
CA THR A 104 22.13 -2.36 -30.94
C THR A 104 22.10 -1.11 -31.81
N ILE A 105 21.33 -0.10 -31.43
CA ILE A 105 21.33 1.23 -32.05
C ILE A 105 21.99 2.17 -31.04
N SER A 106 23.17 2.68 -31.39
CA SER A 106 23.98 3.51 -30.51
C SER A 106 23.99 4.96 -30.98
N GLY A 107 23.56 5.89 -30.12
CA GLY A 107 23.63 7.33 -30.38
C GLY A 107 25.05 7.92 -30.31
N ASP A 108 26.06 7.10 -30.03
CA ASP A 108 27.47 7.47 -29.92
C ASP A 108 27.76 8.64 -28.95
N ASN A 109 26.92 8.79 -27.92
CA ASN A 109 26.94 9.91 -26.98
C ASN A 109 26.78 11.30 -27.65
N ALA A 110 26.28 11.34 -28.88
CA ALA A 110 26.16 12.56 -29.68
C ALA A 110 24.74 12.80 -30.20
N TYR A 111 23.96 11.74 -30.43
CA TYR A 111 22.69 11.81 -31.15
C TYR A 111 21.54 11.21 -30.34
N SER A 112 20.36 11.82 -30.48
CA SER A 112 19.12 11.20 -29.99
C SER A 112 18.71 10.10 -30.96
N ILE A 113 18.15 8.99 -30.45
CA ILE A 113 17.88 7.82 -31.30
C ILE A 113 16.55 7.97 -32.05
N PHE A 114 15.40 7.87 -31.37
CA PHE A 114 14.08 7.96 -32.01
C PHE A 114 13.31 9.21 -31.54
N ILE A 115 12.72 9.92 -32.49
CA ILE A 115 11.78 11.01 -32.23
C ILE A 115 10.47 10.69 -32.96
N ALA A 116 9.37 10.61 -32.23
CA ALA A 116 8.03 10.35 -32.75
C ALA A 116 7.13 11.58 -32.55
N ASP A 117 6.55 12.09 -33.63
CA ASP A 117 5.76 13.34 -33.63
C ASP A 117 4.32 13.09 -34.09
N GLY A 118 3.36 13.06 -33.15
CA GLY A 118 1.94 12.90 -33.45
C GLY A 118 1.52 11.57 -34.07
N ILE A 119 2.41 10.56 -34.04
CA ILE A 119 2.21 9.25 -34.70
C ILE A 119 2.30 8.07 -33.74
N LYS A 120 2.10 6.86 -34.27
CA LYS A 120 2.35 5.60 -33.57
C LYS A 120 3.70 5.03 -33.94
N LEU A 121 4.57 4.80 -32.94
CA LEU A 121 5.86 4.13 -33.11
C LEU A 121 5.91 2.88 -32.23
N ASN A 122 6.19 1.72 -32.81
CA ASN A 122 6.37 0.46 -32.08
C ASN A 122 7.82 -0.01 -32.22
N LEU A 123 8.51 -0.21 -31.11
CA LEU A 123 9.88 -0.71 -31.05
C LEU A 123 9.88 -2.07 -30.36
N LEU A 124 10.50 -3.07 -30.99
CA LEU A 124 10.50 -4.45 -30.49
C LEU A 124 11.90 -5.08 -30.59
N ASN A 125 12.38 -5.67 -29.49
CA ASN A 125 13.64 -6.44 -29.45
C ASN A 125 14.91 -5.66 -29.86
N LEU A 126 15.06 -4.40 -29.45
CA LEU A 126 16.23 -3.57 -29.73
C LEU A 126 17.01 -3.23 -28.46
N LYS A 127 18.31 -2.94 -28.61
CA LYS A 127 19.09 -2.23 -27.60
C LYS A 127 19.30 -0.79 -28.06
N LEU A 128 18.81 0.17 -27.30
CA LEU A 128 18.95 1.60 -27.56
C LEU A 128 19.92 2.19 -26.53
N VAL A 129 21.13 2.50 -26.97
CA VAL A 129 22.25 2.79 -26.06
C VAL A 129 22.99 4.07 -26.41
N ASN A 130 23.63 4.68 -25.39
CA ASN A 130 24.48 5.86 -25.57
C ASN A 130 23.81 6.99 -26.35
N GLY A 131 22.48 7.10 -26.26
CA GLY A 131 21.72 8.20 -26.86
C GLY A 131 21.98 9.49 -26.11
N GLN A 132 22.10 10.60 -26.84
CA GLN A 132 22.33 11.93 -26.28
C GLN A 132 21.21 12.89 -26.64
N GLY A 133 20.39 13.22 -25.64
CA GLY A 133 19.32 14.20 -25.75
C GLY A 133 19.86 15.62 -25.86
N SER A 134 19.41 16.36 -26.86
CA SER A 134 19.80 17.76 -27.07
C SER A 134 19.01 18.72 -26.16
N SER A 135 19.60 19.89 -25.87
CA SER A 135 18.93 20.99 -25.15
C SER A 135 18.63 22.14 -26.10
N ALA A 136 17.44 22.17 -26.70
CA ALA A 136 16.93 23.38 -27.34
C ALA A 136 15.96 24.07 -26.37
N VAL A 137 16.49 24.97 -25.54
CA VAL A 137 15.66 25.85 -24.70
C VAL A 137 15.28 27.07 -25.52
N THR A 138 13.99 27.26 -25.80
CA THR A 138 13.46 28.58 -26.20
C THR A 138 12.49 29.09 -25.14
N ALA A 139 12.36 30.41 -25.04
CA ALA A 139 11.73 31.11 -23.92
C ALA A 139 10.23 30.82 -23.70
N LEU A 140 9.57 30.04 -24.57
CA LEU A 140 8.12 29.79 -24.51
C LEU A 140 7.69 28.34 -24.78
N SER A 141 8.61 27.39 -25.02
CA SER A 141 8.30 25.96 -25.20
C SER A 141 9.52 25.08 -24.89
N TYR A 142 9.34 24.03 -24.10
CA TYR A 142 10.42 23.11 -23.74
C TYR A 142 10.59 22.06 -24.85
N VAL A 143 11.72 22.11 -25.55
CA VAL A 143 12.06 21.19 -26.65
C VAL A 143 13.36 20.47 -26.29
N GLY A 144 13.30 19.63 -25.25
CA GLY A 144 14.41 18.73 -24.92
C GLY A 144 14.10 17.34 -25.44
N ASN A 145 15.02 16.74 -26.19
CA ASN A 145 14.90 15.34 -26.59
C ASN A 145 15.37 14.43 -25.45
N GLY A 146 14.74 13.27 -25.29
CA GLY A 146 15.29 12.18 -24.50
C GLY A 146 16.50 11.58 -25.21
N GLY A 147 17.35 10.85 -24.50
CA GLY A 147 18.54 10.26 -25.12
C GLY A 147 18.19 9.17 -26.13
N ALA A 148 17.30 8.23 -25.77
CA ALA A 148 16.88 7.17 -26.69
C ALA A 148 15.56 7.49 -27.42
N ILE A 149 14.54 7.97 -26.71
CA ILE A 149 13.19 8.13 -27.27
C ILE A 149 12.60 9.47 -26.84
N ALA A 150 12.08 10.22 -27.81
CA ALA A 150 11.24 11.39 -27.57
C ALA A 150 9.86 11.20 -28.23
N ALA A 151 8.80 11.25 -27.43
CA ALA A 151 7.41 11.24 -27.88
C ALA A 151 6.81 12.64 -27.73
N ILE A 152 6.42 13.26 -28.85
CA ILE A 152 5.92 14.63 -28.90
C ILE A 152 4.58 14.73 -29.65
N SER A 153 3.86 15.84 -29.42
CA SER A 153 2.63 16.21 -30.11
C SER A 153 1.52 15.14 -30.11
N GLY A 154 1.37 14.41 -29.01
CA GLY A 154 0.36 13.36 -28.88
C GLY A 154 0.78 12.02 -29.47
N ALA A 155 2.08 11.80 -29.71
CA ALA A 155 2.59 10.51 -30.17
C ALA A 155 2.27 9.38 -29.18
N ILE A 156 2.09 8.17 -29.72
CA ILE A 156 1.93 6.93 -28.97
C ILE A 156 3.12 6.04 -29.29
N VAL A 157 3.98 5.78 -28.30
CA VAL A 157 5.15 4.94 -28.47
C VAL A 157 5.02 3.66 -27.66
N THR A 158 5.15 2.50 -28.29
CA THR A 158 5.22 1.20 -27.62
C THR A 158 6.64 0.67 -27.69
N VAL A 159 7.18 0.25 -26.56
CA VAL A 159 8.53 -0.27 -26.39
C VAL A 159 8.40 -1.65 -25.75
N ASP A 160 8.48 -2.70 -26.55
CA ASP A 160 8.35 -4.10 -26.09
C ASP A 160 9.68 -4.85 -26.14
N LYS A 161 10.11 -5.45 -25.02
CA LYS A 161 11.35 -6.25 -24.94
C LYS A 161 12.61 -5.52 -25.39
N ASN A 162 12.68 -4.21 -25.15
CA ASN A 162 13.86 -3.42 -25.47
C ASN A 162 14.73 -3.19 -24.24
N ILE A 163 16.02 -2.93 -24.49
CA ILE A 163 16.97 -2.48 -23.47
C ILE A 163 17.34 -1.04 -23.80
N LEU A 164 17.03 -0.12 -22.91
CA LEU A 164 17.38 1.30 -23.01
C LEU A 164 18.44 1.58 -21.94
N SER A 165 19.71 1.61 -22.33
CA SER A 165 20.80 1.76 -21.37
C SER A 165 21.82 2.83 -21.71
N ASP A 166 22.41 3.42 -20.67
CA ASP A 166 23.54 4.35 -20.80
C ASP A 166 23.19 5.59 -21.67
N ASN A 167 21.90 5.94 -21.73
CA ASN A 167 21.45 7.12 -22.44
C ASN A 167 21.48 8.34 -21.51
N ASN A 168 21.82 9.49 -22.08
CA ASN A 168 21.97 10.73 -21.35
C ASN A 168 21.14 11.85 -21.98
N ALA A 169 20.51 12.67 -21.15
CA ALA A 169 19.86 13.90 -21.60
C ALA A 169 20.21 15.04 -20.66
N ALA A 170 20.64 16.17 -21.19
CA ALA A 170 21.04 17.30 -20.34
C ALA A 170 19.87 17.84 -19.48
N PHE A 171 18.63 17.74 -19.95
CA PHE A 171 17.46 18.24 -19.24
C PHE A 171 16.62 17.14 -18.57
N ALA A 172 15.98 16.25 -19.35
CA ALA A 172 15.02 15.30 -18.80
C ALA A 172 14.92 14.02 -19.64
N GLY A 173 14.59 12.91 -18.98
CA GLY A 173 14.31 11.64 -19.66
C GLY A 173 15.54 11.07 -20.36
N GLY A 174 16.56 10.67 -19.58
CA GLY A 174 17.83 10.19 -20.13
C GLY A 174 17.63 9.08 -21.17
N ALA A 175 16.71 8.15 -20.92
CA ALA A 175 16.23 7.21 -21.93
C ALA A 175 15.00 7.76 -22.69
N VAL A 176 13.94 8.12 -21.96
CA VAL A 176 12.63 8.39 -22.55
C VAL A 176 12.08 9.73 -22.08
N ILE A 177 11.59 10.55 -23.01
CA ILE A 177 10.74 11.70 -22.69
C ILE A 177 9.40 11.63 -23.43
N ALA A 178 8.32 11.92 -22.70
CA ALA A 178 6.96 12.07 -23.22
C ALA A 178 6.47 13.49 -22.95
N LEU A 179 6.01 14.18 -24.00
CA LEU A 179 5.60 15.58 -23.97
C LEU A 179 4.22 15.78 -24.59
N ASN A 180 3.50 16.83 -24.19
CA ASN A 180 2.32 17.36 -24.90
C ASN A 180 1.27 16.30 -25.20
N SER A 181 0.72 15.68 -24.15
CA SER A 181 -0.30 14.62 -24.23
C SER A 181 0.15 13.32 -24.91
N SER A 182 1.45 13.14 -25.17
CA SER A 182 1.98 11.88 -25.70
C SER A 182 1.91 10.76 -24.66
N SER A 183 1.85 9.52 -25.14
CA SER A 183 1.80 8.31 -24.30
C SER A 183 2.92 7.35 -24.67
N VAL A 184 3.67 6.87 -23.68
CA VAL A 184 4.69 5.83 -23.87
C VAL A 184 4.35 4.60 -23.05
N TYR A 185 4.40 3.42 -23.68
CA TYR A 185 4.17 2.12 -23.07
C TYR A 185 5.46 1.32 -23.12
N LEU A 186 6.08 1.03 -21.97
CA LEU A 186 7.20 0.10 -21.89
C LEU A 186 6.73 -1.22 -21.28
N ASN A 187 6.88 -2.29 -22.05
CA ASN A 187 6.48 -3.65 -21.68
C ASN A 187 7.68 -4.57 -21.77
N ASP A 188 7.85 -5.42 -20.75
CA ASP A 188 8.89 -6.46 -20.70
C ASP A 188 10.31 -5.91 -21.04
N SER A 189 10.57 -4.65 -20.70
CA SER A 189 11.75 -3.90 -21.13
C SER A 189 12.70 -3.59 -19.96
N VAL A 190 13.86 -3.04 -20.26
CA VAL A 190 14.83 -2.58 -19.26
C VAL A 190 15.21 -1.14 -19.53
N VAL A 191 15.14 -0.30 -18.50
CA VAL A 191 15.63 1.09 -18.51
C VAL A 191 16.71 1.20 -17.44
N SER A 192 17.98 1.18 -17.86
CA SER A 192 19.11 1.09 -16.93
C SER A 192 20.25 2.05 -17.17
N ASN A 193 20.87 2.55 -16.10
CA ASN A 193 22.06 3.42 -16.16
C ASN A 193 21.88 4.69 -17.01
N ASN A 194 20.65 5.19 -17.11
CA ASN A 194 20.38 6.41 -17.85
C ASN A 194 20.50 7.63 -16.92
N SER A 195 20.90 8.76 -17.50
CA SER A 195 21.17 9.98 -16.74
C SER A 195 20.46 11.20 -17.34
N ALA A 196 19.84 12.00 -16.48
CA ALA A 196 19.35 13.32 -16.85
C ALA A 196 19.15 14.22 -15.62
N ASN A 197 19.08 15.53 -15.79
CA ASN A 197 18.79 16.42 -14.64
C ASN A 197 17.43 16.09 -13.99
N ARG A 198 16.42 15.71 -14.78
CA ARG A 198 15.04 15.47 -14.31
C ARG A 198 14.48 14.17 -14.89
N GLY A 199 14.21 13.18 -14.04
CA GLY A 199 13.80 11.86 -14.53
C GLY A 199 14.96 11.19 -15.26
N GLY A 200 15.93 10.68 -14.51
CA GLY A 200 17.19 10.15 -15.04
C GLY A 200 16.98 9.10 -16.12
N GLY A 201 16.03 8.19 -15.93
CA GLY A 201 15.54 7.30 -16.97
C GLY A 201 14.43 7.94 -17.81
N ILE A 202 13.35 8.37 -17.16
CA ILE A 202 12.07 8.68 -17.83
C ILE A 202 11.51 10.03 -17.39
N ALA A 203 10.97 10.80 -18.32
CA ALA A 203 10.26 12.04 -18.01
C ALA A 203 8.91 12.15 -18.74
N ALA A 204 7.86 12.57 -18.01
CA ALA A 204 6.53 12.86 -18.53
C ALA A 204 6.14 14.31 -18.21
N TYR A 205 5.78 15.08 -19.23
CA TYR A 205 5.54 16.52 -19.15
C TYR A 205 4.31 16.95 -19.97
N TYR A 206 3.56 17.93 -19.46
CA TYR A 206 2.42 18.55 -20.16
C TYR A 206 1.31 17.56 -20.56
N ASN A 207 0.66 16.99 -19.55
CA ASN A 207 -0.42 15.99 -19.71
C ASN A 207 0.02 14.68 -20.35
N ALA A 208 1.33 14.38 -20.39
CA ALA A 208 1.85 13.15 -20.95
C ALA A 208 1.62 11.95 -20.02
N GLY A 209 1.55 10.75 -20.62
CA GLY A 209 1.40 9.48 -19.92
C GLY A 209 2.59 8.55 -20.16
N VAL A 210 3.07 7.90 -19.10
CA VAL A 210 4.00 6.77 -19.22
C VAL A 210 3.46 5.57 -18.45
N HIS A 211 3.47 4.41 -19.10
CA HIS A 211 2.96 3.15 -18.60
C HIS A 211 4.07 2.10 -18.63
N LEU A 212 4.33 1.50 -17.47
CA LEU A 212 5.41 0.54 -17.24
C LEU A 212 4.80 -0.78 -16.77
N THR A 213 4.98 -1.84 -17.56
CA THR A 213 4.54 -3.20 -17.21
C THR A 213 5.72 -4.15 -17.32
N ASN A 214 5.97 -4.95 -16.29
CA ASN A 214 7.05 -5.96 -16.28
C ASN A 214 8.41 -5.41 -16.71
N THR A 215 8.68 -4.14 -16.42
CA THR A 215 9.89 -3.43 -16.83
C THR A 215 10.82 -3.23 -15.62
N ALA A 216 12.13 -3.28 -15.85
CA ALA A 216 13.11 -2.96 -14.82
C ALA A 216 13.59 -1.51 -14.98
N LEU A 217 13.49 -0.71 -13.90
CA LEU A 217 14.08 0.63 -13.82
C LEU A 217 15.24 0.58 -12.84
N SER A 218 16.48 0.55 -13.34
CA SER A 218 17.64 0.31 -12.48
C SER A 218 18.86 1.18 -12.72
N GLY A 219 19.52 1.64 -11.66
CA GLY A 219 20.77 2.39 -11.80
C GLY A 219 20.64 3.75 -12.50
N ASN A 220 19.41 4.26 -12.68
CA ASN A 220 19.22 5.56 -13.33
C ASN A 220 19.50 6.70 -12.35
N SER A 221 20.05 7.79 -12.86
CA SER A 221 20.52 8.91 -12.05
C SER A 221 19.98 10.26 -12.53
N GLY A 222 19.60 11.11 -11.59
CA GLY A 222 19.27 12.49 -11.91
C GLY A 222 19.34 13.44 -10.74
N ALA A 223 18.96 14.70 -10.93
CA ALA A 223 18.83 15.62 -9.79
C ALA A 223 17.47 15.45 -9.11
N ARG A 224 16.41 15.24 -9.90
CA ARG A 224 15.03 15.08 -9.40
C ARG A 224 14.35 13.91 -10.10
N GLY A 225 14.07 12.83 -9.37
CA GLY A 225 13.59 11.58 -9.97
C GLY A 225 14.76 10.86 -10.64
N GLY A 226 15.45 9.96 -9.94
CA GLY A 226 16.53 9.18 -10.54
C GLY A 226 16.00 8.22 -11.60
N ALA A 227 14.92 7.49 -11.29
CA ALA A 227 14.24 6.63 -12.25
C ALA A 227 13.34 7.43 -13.20
N ALA A 228 12.40 8.20 -12.64
CA ALA A 228 11.39 8.87 -13.44
C ALA A 228 10.83 10.16 -12.80
N ARG A 229 10.29 11.03 -13.66
CA ARG A 229 9.61 12.27 -13.25
C ARG A 229 8.30 12.48 -13.99
N ALA A 230 7.27 12.93 -13.28
CA ALA A 230 6.04 13.48 -13.86
C ALA A 230 5.85 14.95 -13.47
N TYR A 231 5.50 15.80 -14.43
CA TYR A 231 5.29 17.23 -14.20
C TYR A 231 4.16 17.82 -15.07
N ILE A 232 3.39 18.76 -14.50
CA ILE A 232 2.26 19.45 -15.16
C ILE A 232 1.22 18.44 -15.66
N ASN A 233 0.35 18.01 -14.74
CA ASN A 233 -0.79 17.12 -14.99
C ASN A 233 -0.43 15.82 -15.72
N SER A 234 0.82 15.37 -15.60
CA SER A 234 1.31 14.17 -16.26
C SER A 234 1.08 12.94 -15.39
N LYS A 235 1.18 11.76 -15.99
CA LYS A 235 0.88 10.50 -15.31
C LYS A 235 1.96 9.46 -15.53
N ILE A 236 2.35 8.78 -14.47
CA ILE A 236 3.14 7.55 -14.52
C ILE A 236 2.35 6.41 -13.89
N THR A 237 2.25 5.28 -14.59
CA THR A 237 1.66 4.03 -14.08
C THR A 237 2.70 2.93 -14.10
N VAL A 238 2.87 2.24 -12.98
CA VAL A 238 3.88 1.21 -12.75
C VAL A 238 3.20 -0.05 -12.23
N THR A 239 3.25 -1.14 -12.99
CA THR A 239 2.63 -2.43 -12.63
C THR A 239 3.60 -3.60 -12.80
N ASN A 240 3.81 -4.38 -11.73
CA ASN A 240 4.68 -5.57 -11.74
C ASN A 240 6.13 -5.27 -12.15
N ASN A 241 6.70 -4.16 -11.67
CA ASN A 241 8.05 -3.73 -12.02
C ASN A 241 9.04 -3.95 -10.88
N LEU A 242 10.33 -3.96 -11.22
CA LEU A 242 11.43 -3.77 -10.28
C LEU A 242 12.02 -2.37 -10.46
N VAL A 243 12.00 -1.56 -9.39
CA VAL A 243 12.58 -0.21 -9.38
C VAL A 243 13.69 -0.18 -8.35
N SER A 244 14.95 -0.22 -8.81
CA SER A 244 16.06 -0.39 -7.88
C SER A 244 17.32 0.39 -8.18
N ASN A 245 18.09 0.72 -7.13
CA ASN A 245 19.39 1.38 -7.27
C ASN A 245 19.35 2.72 -8.05
N ASN A 246 18.19 3.37 -8.11
CA ASN A 246 18.09 4.68 -8.74
C ASN A 246 18.53 5.75 -7.73
N SER A 247 19.22 6.78 -8.23
CA SER A 247 19.79 7.83 -7.37
C SER A 247 19.35 9.22 -7.81
N ALA A 248 19.07 10.08 -6.83
CA ALA A 248 18.82 11.49 -7.05
C ALA A 248 19.77 12.37 -6.24
N SER A 249 20.49 13.29 -6.89
CA SER A 249 21.37 14.24 -6.19
C SER A 249 20.62 15.32 -5.41
N VAL A 250 19.29 15.37 -5.50
CA VAL A 250 18.45 16.28 -4.70
C VAL A 250 17.29 15.53 -4.04
N ILE A 251 16.29 15.07 -4.81
CA ILE A 251 15.03 14.53 -4.26
C ILE A 251 14.40 13.46 -5.17
N GLY A 252 13.68 12.52 -4.57
CA GLY A 252 12.98 11.46 -5.29
C GLY A 252 13.95 10.49 -5.95
N GLY A 253 14.60 9.61 -5.19
CA GLY A 253 15.65 8.73 -5.73
C GLY A 253 15.18 7.84 -6.87
N ALA A 254 13.93 7.37 -6.79
CA ALA A 254 13.23 6.75 -7.91
C ALA A 254 12.32 7.76 -8.63
N PHE A 255 11.26 8.23 -7.96
CA PHE A 255 10.19 9.00 -8.57
C PHE A 255 10.12 10.41 -8.02
N HIS A 256 9.90 11.37 -8.91
CA HIS A 256 9.56 12.75 -8.53
C HIS A 256 8.27 13.20 -9.23
N ILE A 257 7.21 13.42 -8.46
CA ILE A 257 5.86 13.71 -8.95
C ILE A 257 5.41 15.07 -8.45
N THR A 258 5.21 16.03 -9.35
CA THR A 258 4.73 17.37 -8.96
C THR A 258 3.85 18.04 -10.01
N GLY A 259 3.27 19.19 -9.67
CA GLY A 259 2.50 20.03 -10.60
C GLY A 259 1.18 19.38 -11.02
N GLY A 260 0.38 18.90 -10.05
CA GLY A 260 -0.89 18.22 -10.32
C GLY A 260 -0.74 16.83 -10.95
N SER A 261 0.49 16.29 -10.98
CA SER A 261 0.76 15.00 -11.63
C SER A 261 0.39 13.81 -10.76
N THR A 262 0.27 12.64 -11.38
CA THR A 262 -0.16 11.41 -10.70
C THR A 262 0.84 10.27 -10.87
N LEU A 263 0.98 9.46 -9.82
CA LEU A 263 1.73 8.20 -9.84
C LEU A 263 0.84 7.07 -9.33
N LYS A 264 0.71 6.00 -10.10
CA LYS A 264 0.06 4.76 -9.68
C LYS A 264 1.08 3.61 -9.67
N VAL A 265 1.19 2.92 -8.55
CA VAL A 265 2.13 1.81 -8.32
C VAL A 265 1.34 0.59 -7.84
N SER A 266 1.51 -0.55 -8.50
CA SER A 266 0.80 -1.80 -8.18
C SER A 266 1.71 -3.02 -8.36
N GLY A 267 1.87 -3.86 -7.34
CA GLY A 267 2.68 -5.09 -7.46
C GLY A 267 4.18 -4.83 -7.67
N VAL A 268 4.72 -3.72 -7.14
CA VAL A 268 6.09 -3.27 -7.44
C VAL A 268 7.03 -3.53 -6.28
N HIS A 269 8.30 -3.82 -6.59
CA HIS A 269 9.39 -3.80 -5.62
C HIS A 269 10.24 -2.55 -5.84
N ILE A 270 10.19 -1.60 -4.89
CA ILE A 270 10.93 -0.34 -4.92
C ILE A 270 12.03 -0.43 -3.87
N LYS A 271 13.26 -0.71 -4.28
CA LYS A 271 14.34 -1.02 -3.34
C LYS A 271 15.68 -0.36 -3.64
N ASP A 272 16.48 -0.12 -2.61
CA ASP A 272 17.85 0.41 -2.75
C ASP A 272 17.92 1.77 -3.47
N ASN A 273 16.83 2.53 -3.52
CA ASN A 273 16.83 3.85 -4.14
C ASN A 273 17.27 4.90 -3.12
N ASN A 274 18.00 5.91 -3.59
CA ASN A 274 18.51 6.94 -2.71
C ASN A 274 18.36 8.37 -3.26
N ALA A 275 18.14 9.31 -2.35
CA ALA A 275 18.16 10.73 -2.64
C ALA A 275 19.09 11.47 -1.68
N MET A 276 19.64 12.60 -2.09
CA MET A 276 20.44 13.43 -1.19
C MET A 276 19.61 13.93 0.00
N PHE A 277 18.42 14.49 -0.22
CA PHE A 277 17.68 15.20 0.82
C PHE A 277 16.35 14.57 1.23
N THR A 278 15.44 14.27 0.30
CA THR A 278 14.10 13.79 0.68
C THR A 278 13.51 12.84 -0.35
N GLY A 279 12.64 11.93 0.13
CA GLY A 279 12.00 10.93 -0.72
C GLY A 279 13.03 10.00 -1.34
N GLY A 280 13.69 9.16 -0.54
CA GLY A 280 14.75 8.27 -1.03
C GLY A 280 14.25 7.36 -2.16
N ALA A 281 12.97 7.03 -2.19
CA ALA A 281 12.29 6.52 -3.39
C ALA A 281 11.40 7.58 -4.05
N ILE A 282 10.38 8.08 -3.37
CA ILE A 282 9.33 8.93 -3.96
C ILE A 282 9.33 10.30 -3.30
N TYR A 283 9.42 11.34 -4.12
CA TYR A 283 9.04 12.70 -3.74
C TYR A 283 7.73 13.08 -4.43
N ALA A 284 6.73 13.48 -3.65
CA ALA A 284 5.43 13.97 -4.11
C ALA A 284 5.15 15.36 -3.54
N GLY A 285 4.87 16.36 -4.38
CA GLY A 285 4.59 17.69 -3.86
C GLY A 285 3.99 18.67 -4.86
N GLN A 286 3.54 19.82 -4.35
CA GLN A 286 2.70 20.82 -5.04
C GLN A 286 1.24 20.37 -5.16
N ALA A 287 0.33 21.34 -4.99
CA ALA A 287 -1.11 21.13 -4.96
C ALA A 287 -1.63 20.27 -6.12
N GLY A 288 -2.52 19.34 -5.80
CA GLY A 288 -3.14 18.41 -6.75
C GLY A 288 -2.32 17.16 -7.08
N THR A 289 -1.10 17.03 -6.54
CA THR A 289 -0.30 15.82 -6.72
C THR A 289 -0.94 14.64 -5.98
N SER A 290 -1.07 13.50 -6.65
CA SER A 290 -1.59 12.27 -6.01
C SER A 290 -0.74 11.04 -6.34
N VAL A 291 -0.53 10.22 -5.31
CA VAL A 291 0.16 8.94 -5.42
C VAL A 291 -0.72 7.83 -4.87
N SER A 292 -0.90 6.77 -5.64
CA SER A 292 -1.65 5.57 -5.25
C SER A 292 -0.72 4.37 -5.28
N ILE A 293 -0.65 3.64 -4.16
CA ILE A 293 0.24 2.52 -3.92
C ILE A 293 -0.61 1.33 -3.46
N PHE A 294 -0.47 0.21 -4.16
CA PHE A 294 -1.16 -1.04 -3.88
C PHE A 294 -0.19 -2.22 -4.01
N GLU A 295 -0.22 -3.17 -3.06
CA GLU A 295 0.57 -4.42 -3.13
C GLU A 295 2.05 -4.17 -3.48
N THR A 296 2.67 -3.21 -2.81
CA THR A 296 4.03 -2.75 -3.13
C THR A 296 4.94 -2.90 -1.93
N THR A 297 6.20 -3.27 -2.17
CA THR A 297 7.24 -3.33 -1.15
C THR A 297 8.26 -2.22 -1.37
N PHE A 298 8.48 -1.40 -0.35
CA PHE A 298 9.56 -0.42 -0.24
C PHE A 298 10.64 -0.98 0.69
N ALA A 299 11.81 -1.34 0.14
CA ALA A 299 12.91 -1.92 0.91
C ALA A 299 14.19 -1.10 0.82
N ASP A 300 14.79 -0.77 1.95
CA ASP A 300 16.15 -0.19 2.03
C ASP A 300 16.34 1.10 1.20
N ASN A 301 15.26 1.87 1.02
CA ASN A 301 15.34 3.19 0.40
C ASN A 301 15.82 4.21 1.45
N LYS A 302 16.64 5.17 1.02
CA LYS A 302 17.29 6.08 1.97
C LYS A 302 17.54 7.49 1.48
N THR A 303 17.62 8.42 2.43
CA THR A 303 18.27 9.72 2.20
C THR A 303 19.74 9.66 2.62
N LEU A 304 20.61 10.43 1.97
CA LEU A 304 22.05 10.43 2.24
C LEU A 304 22.52 11.59 3.13
N SER A 305 21.81 12.72 3.09
CA SER A 305 22.14 13.86 3.95
C SER A 305 21.84 13.52 5.41
N THR A 306 22.73 13.95 6.30
CA THR A 306 22.55 13.89 7.76
C THR A 306 22.12 15.23 8.36
N SER A 307 21.90 16.26 7.53
CA SER A 307 21.45 17.57 8.01
C SER A 307 20.04 17.49 8.59
N SER A 308 19.80 18.12 9.72
CA SER A 308 18.48 18.16 10.39
C SER A 308 17.41 19.01 9.67
N GLY A 309 17.80 19.84 8.69
CA GLY A 309 16.92 20.83 8.03
C GLY A 309 15.92 20.27 7.02
N GLY A 310 14.98 19.42 7.44
CA GLY A 310 13.88 18.94 6.59
C GLY A 310 14.23 17.76 5.68
N VAL A 311 15.34 17.08 5.96
CA VAL A 311 15.69 15.79 5.36
C VAL A 311 14.78 14.72 5.95
N GLY A 312 14.13 13.95 5.08
CA GLY A 312 13.25 12.90 5.55
C GLY A 312 12.55 12.06 4.48
N GLY A 313 11.89 11.00 4.94
CA GLY A 313 11.12 10.08 4.10
C GLY A 313 12.03 9.17 3.30
N GLY A 314 12.74 8.26 3.97
CA GLY A 314 13.70 7.34 3.33
C GLY A 314 13.08 6.57 2.17
N ALA A 315 11.79 6.23 2.26
CA ALA A 315 10.99 5.83 1.11
C ALA A 315 10.25 7.02 0.49
N ILE A 316 9.33 7.66 1.22
CA ILE A 316 8.37 8.62 0.67
C ILE A 316 8.44 9.95 1.41
N MET A 317 8.55 11.04 0.66
CA MET A 317 8.28 12.39 1.13
C MET A 317 7.04 12.93 0.40
N VAL A 318 6.07 13.44 1.15
CA VAL A 318 4.93 14.19 0.60
C VAL A 318 4.79 15.56 1.26
N SER A 319 4.58 16.60 0.46
CA SER A 319 4.33 17.95 0.99
C SER A 319 3.34 18.78 0.17
N TRP A 320 2.89 19.90 0.74
CA TRP A 320 1.95 20.88 0.21
C TRP A 320 0.47 20.55 0.38
N PRO A 321 -0.40 21.57 0.57
CA PRO A 321 -1.84 21.36 0.68
C PRO A 321 -2.41 20.73 -0.59
N GLY A 322 -3.24 19.71 -0.42
CA GLY A 322 -3.87 18.97 -1.53
C GLY A 322 -2.98 17.92 -2.19
N SER A 323 -1.74 17.75 -1.73
CA SER A 323 -0.94 16.56 -2.09
C SER A 323 -1.37 15.37 -1.24
N SER A 324 -1.53 14.20 -1.87
CA SER A 324 -1.96 12.99 -1.15
C SER A 324 -1.21 11.73 -1.58
N VAL A 325 -1.00 10.82 -0.62
CA VAL A 325 -0.52 9.46 -0.85
C VAL A 325 -1.49 8.47 -0.21
N ASN A 326 -2.05 7.57 -1.02
CA ASN A 326 -2.89 6.47 -0.56
C ASN A 326 -2.14 5.16 -0.69
N ILE A 327 -2.00 4.43 0.42
CA ILE A 327 -1.20 3.22 0.53
C ILE A 327 -2.09 2.08 1.01
N THR A 328 -2.08 0.96 0.30
CA THR A 328 -2.91 -0.20 0.60
C THR A 328 -2.13 -1.49 0.42
N ASN A 329 -2.32 -2.46 1.31
CA ASN A 329 -1.74 -3.81 1.22
C ASN A 329 -0.23 -3.81 0.93
N SER A 330 0.53 -2.93 1.60
CA SER A 330 1.93 -2.65 1.22
C SER A 330 2.89 -2.77 2.40
N THR A 331 4.18 -2.91 2.11
CA THR A 331 5.22 -3.08 3.13
C THR A 331 6.33 -2.04 2.96
N PHE A 332 6.77 -1.46 4.08
CA PHE A 332 7.93 -0.59 4.21
C PHE A 332 8.92 -1.24 5.18
N THR A 333 10.04 -1.73 4.66
CA THR A 333 11.06 -2.43 5.43
C THR A 333 12.44 -1.82 5.29
N GLY A 334 13.15 -1.65 6.41
CA GLY A 334 14.55 -1.22 6.41
C GLY A 334 14.82 0.17 5.79
N ASN A 335 13.79 0.97 5.53
CA ASN A 335 13.98 2.31 4.98
C ASN A 335 14.58 3.22 6.06
N SER A 336 15.49 4.10 5.65
CA SER A 336 16.29 4.88 6.61
C SER A 336 16.45 6.34 6.20
N SER A 337 16.37 7.24 7.17
CA SER A 337 16.46 8.69 6.93
C SER A 337 16.80 9.45 8.22
N THR A 338 16.95 10.77 8.15
CA THR A 338 17.05 11.62 9.34
C THR A 338 15.72 11.69 10.09
N ASN A 339 14.65 12.12 9.42
CA ASN A 339 13.27 12.05 9.92
C ASN A 339 12.43 11.17 9.01
N GLY A 340 11.41 10.49 9.54
CA GLY A 340 10.53 9.68 8.71
C GLY A 340 11.31 8.58 7.99
N GLY A 341 11.82 7.60 8.75
CA GLY A 341 12.68 6.55 8.18
C GLY A 341 12.07 5.90 6.94
N ALA A 342 10.76 5.63 6.97
CA ALA A 342 9.98 5.33 5.77
C ALA A 342 9.31 6.56 5.17
N VAL A 343 8.44 7.26 5.91
CA VAL A 343 7.56 8.30 5.37
C VAL A 343 7.73 9.63 6.10
N LEU A 344 7.85 10.72 5.36
CA LEU A 344 7.74 12.09 5.88
C LEU A 344 6.58 12.82 5.19
N VAL A 345 5.72 13.44 6.00
CA VAL A 345 4.53 14.19 5.58
C VAL A 345 4.66 15.62 6.10
N ARG A 346 4.45 16.64 5.26
CA ARG A 346 4.59 18.04 5.68
C ARG A 346 3.60 18.98 5.02
N GLN A 347 3.41 20.16 5.62
CA GLN A 347 2.84 21.35 4.95
C GLN A 347 1.44 21.12 4.35
N GLY A 348 0.52 20.54 5.11
CA GLY A 348 -0.87 20.33 4.72
C GLY A 348 -1.11 19.13 3.80
N ALA A 349 -0.10 18.30 3.55
CA ALA A 349 -0.26 17.06 2.82
C ALA A 349 -1.03 16.00 3.63
N THR A 350 -1.47 14.93 2.96
CA THR A 350 -2.18 13.81 3.61
C THR A 350 -1.60 12.46 3.18
N VAL A 351 -1.42 11.57 4.15
CA VAL A 351 -1.15 10.14 3.91
C VAL A 351 -2.26 9.31 4.53
N SER A 352 -2.82 8.39 3.75
CA SER A 352 -3.76 7.37 4.24
C SER A 352 -3.17 5.98 3.97
N ALA A 353 -2.99 5.19 5.02
CA ALA A 353 -2.43 3.85 4.95
C ALA A 353 -3.42 2.83 5.54
N ASN A 354 -3.83 1.86 4.72
CA ASN A 354 -4.75 0.79 5.13
C ASN A 354 -4.10 -0.57 4.86
N ASN A 355 -4.03 -1.41 5.89
CA ASN A 355 -3.34 -2.72 5.81
C ASN A 355 -1.88 -2.58 5.35
N VAL A 356 -1.10 -1.77 6.06
CA VAL A 356 0.30 -1.48 5.74
C VAL A 356 1.23 -1.93 6.86
N PHE A 357 2.35 -2.55 6.49
CA PHE A 357 3.39 -3.02 7.40
C PHE A 357 4.58 -2.06 7.35
N PHE A 358 4.89 -1.40 8.46
CA PHE A 358 6.13 -0.64 8.65
C PHE A 358 7.04 -1.43 9.59
N PHE A 359 8.05 -2.08 9.04
CA PHE A 359 8.90 -3.02 9.77
C PHE A 359 10.38 -2.58 9.75
N GLY A 360 10.99 -2.43 10.92
CA GLY A 360 12.45 -2.27 10.98
C GLY A 360 13.00 -0.99 10.32
N ASN A 361 12.17 0.04 10.13
CA ASN A 361 12.62 1.31 9.55
C ASN A 361 13.41 2.12 10.61
N ARG A 362 14.29 3.00 10.15
CA ARG A 362 15.28 3.70 11.00
C ARG A 362 15.28 5.20 10.80
N ALA A 363 15.28 5.96 11.89
CA ALA A 363 15.50 7.41 11.87
C ALA A 363 16.66 7.80 12.78
N SER A 364 17.55 8.68 12.31
CA SER A 364 18.62 9.23 13.16
C SER A 364 18.16 10.42 14.01
N LEU A 365 16.95 10.94 13.77
CA LEU A 365 16.26 11.88 14.65
C LEU A 365 14.91 11.31 15.05
N SER A 366 13.87 11.49 14.22
CA SER A 366 12.50 11.24 14.69
C SER A 366 11.62 10.48 13.69
N GLY A 367 10.70 9.67 14.23
CA GLY A 367 9.63 9.02 13.46
C GLY A 367 10.18 7.96 12.50
N ALA A 368 10.67 6.83 13.02
CA ALA A 368 11.36 5.87 12.16
C ALA A 368 10.45 5.20 11.12
N ALA A 369 9.16 4.99 11.43
CA ALA A 369 8.18 4.67 10.40
C ALA A 369 7.68 5.96 9.72
N ILE A 370 7.09 6.86 10.50
CA ILE A 370 6.41 8.05 9.97
C ILE A 370 6.79 9.29 10.79
N SER A 371 7.12 10.36 10.09
CA SER A 371 7.24 11.70 10.66
C SER A 371 6.23 12.63 9.97
N THR A 372 5.54 13.49 10.72
CA THR A 372 4.50 14.38 10.19
C THR A 372 4.56 15.77 10.83
N GLU A 373 4.46 16.83 10.02
CA GLU A 373 4.54 18.23 10.45
C GLU A 373 3.45 19.06 9.76
N ASN A 374 2.52 19.62 10.53
CA ASN A 374 1.38 20.38 9.99
C ASN A 374 0.66 19.62 8.87
N SER A 375 0.38 18.33 9.06
CA SER A 375 -0.18 17.44 8.04
C SER A 375 -1.00 16.31 8.64
N ASN A 376 -1.72 15.60 7.79
CA ASN A 376 -2.64 14.54 8.20
C ASN A 376 -2.09 13.14 7.88
N VAL A 377 -2.14 12.25 8.86
CA VAL A 377 -1.82 10.83 8.71
C VAL A 377 -2.98 9.99 9.23
N ASN A 378 -3.52 9.11 8.38
CA ASN A 378 -4.56 8.16 8.75
C ASN A 378 -4.02 6.73 8.60
N LEU A 379 -4.05 5.95 9.67
CA LEU A 379 -3.61 4.57 9.71
C LEU A 379 -4.79 3.67 10.08
N GLU A 380 -5.07 2.67 9.26
CA GLU A 380 -6.13 1.69 9.51
C GLU A 380 -5.59 0.28 9.28
N ARG A 381 -5.92 -0.69 10.15
CA ARG A 381 -5.49 -2.10 10.01
C ARG A 381 -3.99 -2.27 9.79
N SER A 382 -3.18 -1.37 10.32
CA SER A 382 -1.75 -1.28 10.00
C SER A 382 -0.87 -1.78 11.15
N PHE A 383 0.31 -2.27 10.79
CA PHE A 383 1.28 -2.86 11.71
C PHE A 383 2.59 -2.09 11.67
N LEU A 384 2.94 -1.41 12.76
CA LEU A 384 4.19 -0.68 12.88
C LEU A 384 5.03 -1.39 13.92
N SER A 385 6.14 -2.01 13.51
CA SER A 385 6.98 -2.75 14.44
C SER A 385 8.46 -2.69 14.20
N LEU A 386 9.21 -2.84 15.28
CA LEU A 386 10.68 -2.83 15.28
C LEU A 386 11.27 -1.58 14.62
N ASN A 387 10.49 -0.49 14.54
CA ASN A 387 11.00 0.78 14.03
C ASN A 387 11.81 1.45 15.13
N ASN A 388 12.96 2.00 14.76
CA ASN A 388 13.95 2.49 15.71
C ASN A 388 14.39 3.93 15.37
N SER A 389 14.17 4.82 16.33
CA SER A 389 14.48 6.24 16.25
C SER A 389 15.56 6.60 17.27
N GLU A 390 16.60 7.32 16.85
CA GLU A 390 17.70 7.72 17.74
C GLU A 390 17.35 8.89 18.67
N ASP A 391 16.25 9.61 18.44
CA ASP A 391 15.74 10.66 19.34
C ASP A 391 14.30 10.32 19.78
N ARG A 392 13.27 10.68 19.00
CA ARG A 392 11.85 10.63 19.43
C ARG A 392 10.96 9.84 18.48
N GLY A 393 9.85 9.32 18.99
CA GLY A 393 8.81 8.70 18.17
C GLY A 393 9.33 7.47 17.45
N GLY A 394 9.48 6.35 18.17
CA GLY A 394 10.12 5.15 17.61
C GLY A 394 9.39 4.62 16.38
N ALA A 395 8.06 4.71 16.35
CA ALA A 395 7.28 4.54 15.12
C ALA A 395 6.89 5.88 14.51
N ILE A 396 6.15 6.70 15.26
CA ILE A 396 5.51 7.91 14.76
C ILE A 396 6.01 9.13 15.53
N PHE A 397 6.38 10.17 14.79
CA PHE A 397 6.65 11.50 15.32
C PHE A 397 5.73 12.52 14.65
N ALA A 398 5.05 13.34 15.44
CA ALA A 398 4.10 14.33 14.97
C ALA A 398 4.33 15.70 15.64
N GLU A 399 4.38 16.77 14.84
CA GLU A 399 4.56 18.14 15.35
C GLU A 399 3.77 19.19 14.54
N ASP A 400 3.81 20.45 14.99
CA ASP A 400 3.30 21.63 14.28
C ASP A 400 1.84 21.53 13.83
N ASN A 401 0.96 21.09 14.73
CA ASN A 401 -0.48 20.87 14.45
C ASN A 401 -0.78 19.72 13.49
N ALA A 402 0.13 18.74 13.38
CA ALA A 402 -0.18 17.49 12.70
C ALA A 402 -1.40 16.79 13.32
N ILE A 403 -2.17 16.10 12.46
CA ILE A 403 -3.30 15.26 12.86
C ILE A 403 -2.96 13.82 12.53
N VAL A 404 -3.00 12.96 13.54
CA VAL A 404 -2.72 11.52 13.41
C VAL A 404 -3.94 10.75 13.89
N ASN A 405 -4.55 9.99 12.99
CA ASN A 405 -5.65 9.09 13.29
C ASN A 405 -5.17 7.64 13.12
N ILE A 406 -5.36 6.82 14.15
CA ILE A 406 -4.95 5.42 14.16
C ILE A 406 -6.13 4.57 14.59
N GLU A 407 -6.55 3.66 13.72
CA GLU A 407 -7.70 2.80 13.93
C GLU A 407 -7.35 1.33 13.66
N THR A 408 -7.83 0.43 14.51
CA THR A 408 -7.72 -1.02 14.28
C THR A 408 -6.27 -1.45 14.01
N SER A 409 -5.29 -0.86 14.70
CA SER A 409 -3.87 -0.99 14.35
C SER A 409 -3.01 -1.43 15.54
N THR A 410 -1.86 -2.03 15.25
CA THR A 410 -0.91 -2.44 16.29
C THR A 410 0.43 -1.73 16.11
N LEU A 411 0.93 -1.08 17.17
CA LEU A 411 2.30 -0.59 17.26
C LEU A 411 3.06 -1.48 18.25
N TYR A 412 4.06 -2.21 17.76
CA TYR A 412 4.73 -3.24 18.53
C TYR A 412 6.25 -3.14 18.53
N ARG A 413 6.87 -3.11 19.72
CA ARG A 413 8.34 -3.09 19.86
C ARG A 413 9.02 -2.02 19.01
N ASN A 414 8.43 -0.83 18.97
CA ASN A 414 9.11 0.33 18.43
C ASN A 414 9.95 0.98 19.53
N LYS A 415 11.07 1.58 19.15
CA LYS A 415 12.06 2.10 20.08
C LYS A 415 12.41 3.55 19.76
N ALA A 416 12.43 4.39 20.78
CA ALA A 416 13.05 5.71 20.76
C ALA A 416 14.11 5.81 21.87
N ASN A 417 15.28 6.37 21.60
CA ASN A 417 16.30 6.52 22.65
C ASN A 417 15.96 7.61 23.67
N VAL A 418 15.05 8.54 23.34
CA VAL A 418 14.63 9.61 24.23
C VAL A 418 13.19 9.42 24.65
N ARG A 419 12.20 9.81 23.83
CA ARG A 419 10.78 9.84 24.24
C ARG A 419 9.84 9.29 23.17
N GLY A 420 8.72 8.72 23.62
CA GLY A 420 7.68 8.23 22.72
C GLY A 420 8.13 6.98 21.97
N GLY A 421 8.33 5.87 22.67
CA GLY A 421 8.85 4.64 22.05
C GLY A 421 7.98 4.13 20.91
N GLY A 422 6.66 4.24 21.03
CA GLY A 422 5.71 4.09 19.93
C GLY A 422 5.47 5.42 19.20
N ILE A 423 4.86 6.37 19.90
CA ILE A 423 4.38 7.64 19.36
C ILE A 423 4.94 8.81 20.16
N PHE A 424 5.42 9.83 19.47
CA PHE A 424 5.69 11.14 20.03
C PHE A 424 4.84 12.19 19.32
N ILE A 425 4.09 13.00 20.06
CA ILE A 425 3.30 14.11 19.55
C ILE A 425 3.57 15.40 20.32
N ASP A 426 3.86 16.48 19.59
CA ASP A 426 4.15 17.80 20.15
C ASP A 426 3.27 18.87 19.50
N GLY A 427 2.22 19.27 20.21
CA GLY A 427 1.09 19.97 19.60
C GLY A 427 0.26 19.07 18.67
N GLY A 428 -0.82 19.60 18.08
CA GLY A 428 -1.67 18.84 17.17
C GLY A 428 -2.65 17.87 17.82
N ILE A 429 -3.13 16.90 17.05
CA ILE A 429 -4.22 15.99 17.43
C ILE A 429 -3.81 14.55 17.18
N LEU A 430 -4.00 13.70 18.20
CA LEU A 430 -3.89 12.25 18.09
C LEU A 430 -5.22 11.60 18.49
N ALA A 431 -5.82 10.84 17.58
CA ALA A 431 -6.95 9.99 17.87
C ALA A 431 -6.55 8.52 17.67
N LEU A 432 -6.69 7.72 18.72
CA LEU A 432 -6.42 6.29 18.73
C LEU A 432 -7.71 5.54 19.08
N THR A 433 -8.16 4.65 18.19
CA THR A 433 -9.36 3.85 18.39
C THR A 433 -9.12 2.39 18.08
N ASN A 434 -9.64 1.47 18.90
CA ASN A 434 -9.58 0.03 18.64
C ASN A 434 -8.14 -0.45 18.35
N SER A 435 -7.15 0.04 19.08
CA SER A 435 -5.74 -0.18 18.73
C SER A 435 -4.93 -0.73 19.91
N THR A 436 -3.85 -1.42 19.59
CA THR A 436 -2.96 -2.03 20.59
C THR A 436 -1.53 -1.47 20.47
N LEU A 437 -1.01 -0.91 21.56
CA LEU A 437 0.37 -0.47 21.67
C LEU A 437 1.08 -1.37 22.68
N SER A 438 1.96 -2.24 22.19
CA SER A 438 2.56 -3.29 23.01
C SER A 438 4.08 -3.35 22.88
N GLY A 439 4.78 -3.49 24.01
CA GLY A 439 6.22 -3.74 24.00
C GLY A 439 7.07 -2.58 23.48
N ASN A 440 6.54 -1.36 23.36
CA ASN A 440 7.29 -0.20 22.87
C ASN A 440 8.20 0.35 23.98
N ASP A 441 9.35 0.90 23.59
CA ASP A 441 10.46 1.20 24.49
C ASP A 441 10.96 2.63 24.29
N SER A 442 10.98 3.42 25.36
CA SER A 442 11.64 4.73 25.40
C SER A 442 12.79 4.75 26.42
N GLY A 443 13.81 5.55 26.14
CA GLY A 443 14.94 5.72 27.07
C GLY A 443 14.65 6.63 28.27
N ASP A 444 13.61 7.46 28.19
CA ASP A 444 13.18 8.39 29.24
C ASP A 444 11.70 8.14 29.61
N GLU A 445 10.75 8.86 29.00
CA GLU A 445 9.31 8.70 29.26
C GLU A 445 8.48 8.37 28.01
N GLY A 446 7.27 7.84 28.24
CA GLY A 446 6.30 7.54 27.20
C GLY A 446 6.71 6.35 26.34
N GLY A 447 6.94 5.19 26.96
CA GLY A 447 7.29 3.95 26.27
C GLY A 447 6.35 3.64 25.11
N ALA A 448 5.04 3.71 25.32
CA ALA A 448 4.09 3.64 24.21
C ALA A 448 3.87 5.00 23.54
N MET A 449 3.60 6.04 24.33
CA MET A 449 3.24 7.36 23.81
C MET A 449 3.76 8.49 24.69
N TYR A 450 4.27 9.55 24.06
CA TYR A 450 4.61 10.82 24.69
C TYR A 450 3.84 11.96 23.99
N ALA A 451 3.15 12.81 24.75
CA ALA A 451 2.36 13.93 24.26
C ALA A 451 2.71 15.23 25.00
N ASN A 452 2.94 16.33 24.27
CA ASN A 452 3.35 17.62 24.86
C ASN A 452 2.87 18.87 24.09
N ASN A 453 3.16 20.05 24.64
CA ASN A 453 3.00 21.38 24.03
C ASN A 453 1.58 21.64 23.50
N GLY A 454 0.57 21.32 24.30
CA GLY A 454 -0.83 21.55 23.95
C GLY A 454 -1.42 20.52 22.99
N ALA A 455 -0.75 19.38 22.76
CA ALA A 455 -1.33 18.26 22.03
C ALA A 455 -2.70 17.86 22.61
N SER A 456 -3.65 17.55 21.74
CA SER A 456 -4.96 16.99 22.07
C SER A 456 -4.95 15.50 21.77
N VAL A 457 -5.24 14.68 22.77
CA VAL A 457 -5.12 13.23 22.70
C VAL A 457 -6.45 12.59 23.08
N GLU A 458 -6.95 11.73 22.19
CA GLU A 458 -8.14 10.93 22.42
C GLU A 458 -7.80 9.44 22.26
N LEU A 459 -7.89 8.69 23.37
CA LEU A 459 -7.67 7.26 23.42
C LEU A 459 -8.99 6.57 23.72
N ASN A 460 -9.53 5.87 22.72
CA ASN A 460 -10.75 5.10 22.86
C ASN A 460 -10.47 3.63 22.62
N ASN A 461 -11.07 2.76 23.43
CA ASN A 461 -11.18 1.34 23.10
C ASN A 461 -9.80 0.75 22.75
N SER A 462 -8.78 1.01 23.56
CA SER A 462 -7.39 0.71 23.19
C SER A 462 -6.62 0.07 24.33
N THR A 463 -5.61 -0.73 23.99
CA THR A 463 -4.82 -1.48 24.97
C THR A 463 -3.34 -1.10 24.88
N PHE A 464 -2.79 -0.67 26.00
CA PHE A 464 -1.38 -0.39 26.20
C PHE A 464 -0.82 -1.43 27.16
N ALA A 465 0.17 -2.22 26.73
CA ALA A 465 0.72 -3.29 27.54
C ALA A 465 2.21 -3.52 27.30
N GLU A 466 2.94 -4.02 28.29
CA GLU A 466 4.35 -4.40 28.18
C GLU A 466 5.30 -3.27 27.72
N ASN A 467 4.88 -1.99 27.81
CA ASN A 467 5.69 -0.86 27.35
C ASN A 467 6.75 -0.48 28.40
N ILE A 468 7.96 -0.16 27.94
CA ILE A 468 9.12 0.18 28.78
C ILE A 468 9.33 1.69 28.73
N GLY A 469 9.45 2.34 29.89
CA GLY A 469 9.46 3.81 30.00
C GLY A 469 8.08 4.43 30.25
N GLY A 470 7.12 3.64 30.75
CA GLY A 470 5.72 4.04 31.01
C GLY A 470 4.80 3.80 29.81
N SER A 471 3.49 3.71 30.05
CA SER A 471 2.53 3.47 28.97
C SER A 471 2.26 4.76 28.20
N VAL A 472 1.76 5.78 28.87
CA VAL A 472 1.44 7.08 28.27
C VAL A 472 2.11 8.16 29.09
N PHE A 473 2.76 9.13 28.46
CA PHE A 473 3.23 10.34 29.13
C PHE A 473 2.56 11.56 28.49
N ALA A 474 1.64 12.24 29.19
CA ALA A 474 1.02 13.46 28.70
C ALA A 474 1.33 14.66 29.62
N PHE A 475 2.17 15.58 29.11
CA PHE A 475 2.63 16.76 29.84
C PHE A 475 2.25 18.04 29.13
N ASN A 476 1.67 19.02 29.84
CA ASN A 476 1.16 20.26 29.22
C ASN A 476 0.26 20.04 27.98
N SER A 477 -0.43 18.90 27.90
CA SER A 477 -1.46 18.65 26.88
C SER A 477 -2.64 19.58 27.12
N SER A 478 -3.31 19.97 26.02
CA SER A 478 -4.52 20.78 26.12
C SER A 478 -5.65 19.94 26.72
N ASP A 479 -5.81 18.71 26.22
CA ASP A 479 -6.73 17.70 26.72
C ASP A 479 -6.17 16.30 26.42
N ALA A 480 -6.16 15.40 27.42
CA ALA A 480 -5.97 13.96 27.22
C ALA A 480 -7.21 13.23 27.72
N ILE A 481 -7.95 12.59 26.80
CA ILE A 481 -9.22 11.91 27.09
C ILE A 481 -9.03 10.42 26.89
N LEU A 482 -9.28 9.64 27.95
CA LEU A 482 -9.23 8.19 27.92
C LEU A 482 -10.63 7.61 28.16
N ARG A 483 -11.03 6.66 27.33
CA ARG A 483 -12.29 5.93 27.45
C ARG A 483 -12.12 4.48 27.03
N ASN A 484 -12.69 3.53 27.77
CA ASN A 484 -12.60 2.10 27.45
C ASN A 484 -11.15 1.66 27.14
N THR A 485 -10.19 2.14 27.92
CA THR A 485 -8.76 2.03 27.61
C THR A 485 -8.00 1.35 28.75
N VAL A 486 -7.11 0.43 28.39
CA VAL A 486 -6.23 -0.31 29.31
C VAL A 486 -4.85 0.32 29.30
N LEU A 487 -4.34 0.67 30.48
CA LEU A 487 -2.94 0.98 30.73
C LEU A 487 -2.35 -0.10 31.66
N ALA A 488 -1.97 -1.24 31.07
CA ALA A 488 -1.31 -2.31 31.82
C ALA A 488 0.10 -1.86 32.23
N ASP A 489 0.49 -2.20 33.46
CA ASP A 489 1.69 -1.74 34.15
C ASP A 489 1.85 -0.20 34.26
N GLY A 490 0.78 0.56 34.01
CA GLY A 490 0.79 2.02 34.10
C GLY A 490 0.79 2.54 35.54
N LEU A 491 1.47 3.66 35.78
CA LEU A 491 1.44 4.40 37.05
C LEU A 491 1.08 5.86 36.75
N CYS A 492 -0.06 6.36 37.23
CA CYS A 492 -0.51 7.69 36.80
C CYS A 492 0.45 8.83 37.20
N SER A 493 1.17 8.70 38.33
CA SER A 493 2.14 9.73 38.74
C SER A 493 3.35 9.85 37.82
N SER A 494 3.70 8.80 37.08
CA SER A 494 4.72 8.85 36.02
C SER A 494 4.12 9.13 34.65
N ASP A 495 2.85 8.74 34.43
CA ASP A 495 2.23 8.73 33.12
C ASP A 495 1.46 10.04 32.80
N PHE A 496 1.08 10.82 33.80
CA PHE A 496 0.22 11.99 33.60
C PHE A 496 0.59 13.18 34.49
N SER A 497 0.70 14.37 33.89
CA SER A 497 1.26 15.53 34.62
C SER A 497 0.27 16.62 35.05
N SER A 498 -1.04 16.54 34.76
CA SER A 498 -2.17 17.23 35.48
C SER A 498 -3.49 17.39 34.69
N ASN A 499 -3.55 17.18 33.37
CA ASN A 499 -4.75 17.45 32.54
C ASN A 499 -5.28 16.21 31.81
N VAL A 500 -5.74 15.22 32.57
CA VAL A 500 -6.32 13.97 32.02
C VAL A 500 -7.77 13.85 32.43
N THR A 501 -8.63 13.61 31.45
CA THR A 501 -10.03 13.28 31.66
C THR A 501 -10.24 11.79 31.44
N LEU A 502 -10.59 11.08 32.52
CA LEU A 502 -11.06 9.70 32.44
C LEU A 502 -12.56 9.71 32.14
N SER A 503 -12.94 9.39 30.91
CA SER A 503 -14.33 9.42 30.43
C SER A 503 -15.06 8.08 30.66
N GLY A 504 -14.60 7.30 31.64
CA GLY A 504 -15.16 6.01 32.03
C GLY A 504 -14.55 4.80 31.30
N GLY A 505 -14.66 3.63 31.94
CA GLY A 505 -14.10 2.37 31.42
C GLY A 505 -12.57 2.43 31.29
N VAL A 506 -11.87 3.10 32.19
CA VAL A 506 -10.40 3.16 32.14
C VAL A 506 -9.82 2.21 33.19
N HIS A 507 -8.91 1.35 32.76
CA HIS A 507 -8.17 0.43 33.64
C HIS A 507 -6.73 0.87 33.78
N ILE A 508 -6.25 0.94 35.02
CA ILE A 508 -4.83 1.16 35.37
C ILE A 508 -4.49 0.18 36.49
N ASP A 509 -3.43 -0.60 36.33
CA ASP A 509 -3.13 -1.73 37.22
C ASP A 509 -2.98 -1.34 38.71
N ASP A 510 -2.41 -0.17 39.01
CA ASP A 510 -2.22 0.34 40.38
C ASP A 510 -3.44 1.07 40.96
N GLY A 511 -4.50 1.25 40.17
CA GLY A 511 -5.73 1.96 40.55
C GLY A 511 -5.57 3.47 40.75
N SER A 512 -4.47 4.06 40.26
CA SER A 512 -4.23 5.50 40.37
C SER A 512 -5.20 6.34 39.53
N CYS A 513 -5.25 7.64 39.82
CA CYS A 513 -6.01 8.66 39.08
C CYS A 513 -7.52 8.45 38.93
N GLY A 514 -8.13 7.61 39.79
CA GLY A 514 -9.56 7.36 39.75
C GLY A 514 -9.97 6.48 38.57
N ALA A 515 -9.08 5.56 38.16
CA ALA A 515 -9.40 4.51 37.20
C ALA A 515 -10.69 3.76 37.60
N THR A 516 -11.47 3.37 36.60
CA THR A 516 -12.75 2.67 36.79
C THR A 516 -12.53 1.20 37.17
N ALA A 517 -11.44 0.61 36.69
CA ALA A 517 -10.97 -0.72 37.04
C ALA A 517 -9.49 -0.68 37.45
N SER A 518 -9.07 -1.65 38.27
CA SER A 518 -7.70 -1.75 38.80
C SER A 518 -7.33 -3.20 39.12
N GLY A 519 -6.08 -3.44 39.51
CA GLY A 519 -5.52 -4.78 39.68
C GLY A 519 -4.90 -5.32 38.40
N PRO A 520 -4.32 -6.53 38.41
CA PRO A 520 -3.63 -7.07 37.26
C PRO A 520 -4.57 -7.15 36.04
N SER A 521 -4.19 -6.52 34.92
CA SER A 521 -4.99 -6.54 33.68
C SER A 521 -5.32 -7.95 33.17
N GLN A 522 -4.50 -8.96 33.50
CA GLN A 522 -4.69 -10.37 33.09
C GLN A 522 -4.91 -10.50 31.58
N LEU A 523 -3.93 -10.05 30.80
CA LEU A 523 -3.96 -10.12 29.35
C LEU A 523 -3.24 -11.38 28.85
N ALA A 524 -3.78 -12.01 27.80
CA ALA A 524 -3.09 -13.01 27.01
C ALA A 524 -1.92 -12.38 26.23
N PRO A 525 -0.89 -13.15 25.84
CA PRO A 525 0.21 -12.63 25.01
C PRO A 525 -0.27 -11.98 23.70
N LEU A 526 0.51 -11.06 23.14
CA LEU A 526 0.15 -10.39 21.88
C LEU A 526 0.14 -11.38 20.70
N ASP A 527 -1.02 -11.65 20.10
CA ASP A 527 -1.17 -12.57 18.97
C ASP A 527 -2.37 -12.23 18.05
N TYR A 528 -2.55 -12.99 16.97
CA TYR A 528 -3.70 -12.93 16.07
C TYR A 528 -4.88 -13.73 16.63
N TYR A 529 -5.74 -13.06 17.37
CA TYR A 529 -6.97 -13.64 17.92
C TYR A 529 -8.18 -13.50 16.98
N GLY A 530 -7.99 -13.73 15.67
CA GLY A 530 -9.04 -13.69 14.64
C GLY A 530 -9.24 -12.34 13.93
N GLY A 531 -8.52 -11.30 14.35
CA GLY A 531 -8.58 -9.95 13.75
C GLY A 531 -7.57 -9.67 12.64
N PRO A 532 -7.66 -8.49 11.98
CA PRO A 532 -6.70 -8.04 10.96
C PRO A 532 -5.33 -7.67 11.52
N THR A 533 -5.26 -7.34 12.81
CA THR A 533 -4.05 -6.95 13.54
C THR A 533 -3.94 -7.70 14.86
N ARG A 534 -2.75 -7.71 15.47
CA ARG A 534 -2.50 -8.44 16.71
C ARG A 534 -3.06 -7.69 17.92
N THR A 535 -3.62 -8.44 18.86
CA THR A 535 -4.31 -7.91 20.04
C THR A 535 -3.86 -8.65 21.30
N HIS A 536 -4.18 -8.09 22.46
CA HIS A 536 -4.16 -8.81 23.74
C HIS A 536 -5.61 -9.13 24.11
N LEU A 537 -5.95 -10.39 24.33
CA LEU A 537 -7.26 -10.76 24.88
C LEU A 537 -7.25 -10.62 26.40
N PRO A 538 -8.32 -10.11 27.03
CA PRO A 538 -8.57 -10.37 28.44
C PRO A 538 -8.63 -11.89 28.69
N LEU A 539 -8.03 -12.34 29.79
CA LEU A 539 -8.16 -13.72 30.27
C LEU A 539 -9.41 -13.85 31.17
N PRO A 540 -9.94 -15.07 31.38
CA PRO A 540 -11.06 -15.28 32.29
C PRO A 540 -10.79 -14.71 33.69
N GLY A 541 -11.78 -14.00 34.24
CA GLY A 541 -11.66 -13.29 35.52
C GLY A 541 -10.94 -11.94 35.46
N SER A 542 -10.56 -11.47 34.28
CA SER A 542 -9.92 -10.17 34.09
C SER A 542 -10.85 -9.03 34.50
N PRO A 543 -10.34 -7.98 35.19
CA PRO A 543 -11.12 -6.79 35.55
C PRO A 543 -11.55 -5.94 34.33
N LEU A 544 -11.12 -6.33 33.13
CA LEU A 544 -11.43 -5.64 31.89
C LEU A 544 -12.77 -6.07 31.29
N ILE A 545 -13.23 -7.27 31.63
CA ILE A 545 -14.41 -7.89 31.03
C ILE A 545 -15.67 -7.18 31.55
N ASP A 546 -16.55 -6.73 30.66
CA ASP A 546 -17.84 -6.07 30.94
C ASP A 546 -17.79 -4.82 31.83
N ASN A 547 -16.61 -4.23 32.01
CA ASN A 547 -16.39 -3.06 32.86
C ASN A 547 -16.22 -1.74 32.07
N GLY A 548 -16.41 -1.79 30.75
CA GLY A 548 -16.43 -0.63 29.87
C GLY A 548 -17.69 0.22 30.02
N VAL A 549 -17.65 1.42 29.46
CA VAL A 549 -18.79 2.33 29.43
C VAL A 549 -19.46 2.37 28.06
N ALA A 550 -20.79 2.24 28.07
CA ALA A 550 -21.65 2.45 26.92
C ALA A 550 -21.63 3.94 26.49
N GLY A 551 -21.70 4.18 25.17
CA GLY A 551 -21.61 5.53 24.58
C GLY A 551 -21.53 5.47 23.06
N SER A 552 -20.94 6.50 22.43
CA SER A 552 -20.63 6.49 20.99
C SER A 552 -19.44 5.57 20.71
N ASN A 553 -19.67 4.27 20.76
CA ASN A 553 -18.68 3.25 20.46
C ASN A 553 -18.72 2.87 18.97
N PRO A 554 -17.59 2.50 18.37
CA PRO A 554 -17.56 1.94 17.02
C PRO A 554 -18.43 0.68 16.93
N ALA A 555 -18.86 0.32 15.72
CA ALA A 555 -19.66 -0.89 15.51
C ALA A 555 -18.91 -2.17 15.89
N THR A 556 -17.58 -2.17 15.73
CA THR A 556 -16.73 -3.34 15.96
C THR A 556 -15.54 -3.02 16.86
N ASP A 557 -14.97 -4.04 17.49
CA ASP A 557 -13.67 -4.00 18.16
C ASP A 557 -12.50 -4.05 17.14
N GLN A 558 -11.25 -4.11 17.62
CA GLN A 558 -10.06 -4.20 16.75
C GLN A 558 -10.05 -5.43 15.84
N ARG A 559 -10.74 -6.51 16.22
CA ARG A 559 -10.77 -7.75 15.44
C ARG A 559 -11.84 -7.70 14.35
N GLY A 560 -12.77 -6.75 14.44
CA GLY A 560 -13.93 -6.66 13.57
C GLY A 560 -15.16 -7.37 14.12
N TYR A 561 -15.13 -7.83 15.37
CA TYR A 561 -16.30 -8.38 16.06
C TYR A 561 -17.15 -7.27 16.68
N ALA A 562 -18.43 -7.52 16.95
CA ALA A 562 -19.32 -6.51 17.53
C ALA A 562 -18.72 -5.93 18.83
N ARG A 563 -18.78 -4.61 19.00
CA ARG A 563 -18.20 -3.94 20.17
C ARG A 563 -19.12 -3.89 21.39
N VAL A 564 -20.41 -4.14 21.20
CA VAL A 564 -21.39 -4.12 22.28
C VAL A 564 -22.18 -5.42 22.18
N ILE A 565 -22.04 -6.27 23.19
CA ILE A 565 -22.70 -7.58 23.26
C ILE A 565 -23.50 -7.63 24.56
N GLY A 566 -24.77 -8.01 24.49
CA GLY A 566 -25.66 -7.96 25.68
C GLY A 566 -25.94 -6.55 26.24
N GLY A 567 -25.39 -5.49 25.63
CA GLY A 567 -25.38 -4.13 26.20
C GLY A 567 -24.16 -3.84 27.09
N LEU A 568 -23.29 -4.83 27.24
CA LEU A 568 -22.02 -4.75 27.94
C LEU A 568 -20.89 -4.48 26.94
N ILE A 569 -19.75 -4.03 27.49
CA ILE A 569 -18.55 -3.62 26.75
C ILE A 569 -17.33 -3.91 27.62
N ASP A 570 -16.29 -4.46 27.02
CA ASP A 570 -14.98 -4.64 27.65
C ASP A 570 -14.14 -3.36 27.61
N ILE A 571 -13.27 -3.22 28.60
CA ILE A 571 -12.21 -2.20 28.58
C ILE A 571 -11.07 -2.69 27.66
N GLY A 572 -10.66 -1.84 26.71
CA GLY A 572 -9.51 -2.10 25.85
C GLY A 572 -9.87 -2.28 24.38
N ALA A 573 -8.96 -2.87 23.61
CA ALA A 573 -9.09 -2.93 22.15
C ALA A 573 -9.98 -4.06 21.62
N VAL A 574 -10.42 -4.94 22.51
CA VAL A 574 -11.10 -6.20 22.21
C VAL A 574 -12.40 -6.25 23.00
N GLU A 575 -13.41 -6.90 22.42
CA GLU A 575 -14.67 -7.27 23.06
C GLU A 575 -14.81 -8.80 23.10
N LEU A 576 -14.79 -9.42 24.28
CA LEU A 576 -15.06 -10.84 24.41
C LEU A 576 -16.56 -11.12 24.27
N SER A 577 -16.90 -12.25 23.65
CA SER A 577 -18.29 -12.61 23.38
C SER A 577 -18.97 -13.16 24.62
N ASP A 578 -19.83 -12.37 25.24
CA ASP A 578 -20.74 -12.81 26.31
C ASP A 578 -22.18 -12.80 25.77
N PRO A 579 -22.88 -13.96 25.65
CA PRO A 579 -23.30 -14.79 26.78
C PRO A 579 -22.70 -16.23 26.76
N PRO A 580 -22.87 -17.02 27.84
CA PRO A 580 -22.49 -18.44 27.88
C PRO A 580 -22.97 -19.22 26.65
N MET A 581 -22.08 -19.97 26.03
CA MET A 581 -22.39 -20.77 24.84
C MET A 581 -22.84 -22.17 25.23
N PHE A 582 -23.98 -22.63 24.70
CA PHE A 582 -24.47 -24.01 24.85
C PHE A 582 -24.26 -24.78 23.55
N ASP A 583 -23.40 -25.81 23.57
CA ASP A 583 -23.19 -26.75 22.47
C ASP A 583 -24.40 -27.68 22.31
N THR A 584 -25.43 -27.10 21.69
CA THR A 584 -26.70 -27.79 21.44
C THR A 584 -26.54 -28.98 20.52
N ASP A 585 -25.59 -28.98 19.59
CA ASP A 585 -25.40 -30.08 18.63
C ASP A 585 -24.90 -31.35 19.34
N SER A 586 -23.85 -31.22 20.17
CA SER A 586 -23.33 -32.34 20.97
C SER A 586 -24.34 -32.81 22.01
N PHE A 587 -25.10 -31.88 22.60
CA PHE A 587 -26.14 -32.22 23.57
C PHE A 587 -27.33 -32.95 22.92
N ILE A 588 -27.82 -32.47 21.77
CA ILE A 588 -28.92 -33.10 21.02
C ILE A 588 -28.57 -34.55 20.70
N ALA A 589 -27.33 -34.83 20.28
CA ALA A 589 -26.92 -36.20 19.95
C ALA A 589 -27.16 -37.22 21.10
N LEU A 590 -27.14 -36.77 22.36
CA LEU A 590 -27.32 -37.61 23.53
C LEU A 590 -28.80 -37.78 23.93
N ILE A 591 -29.62 -36.77 23.71
CA ILE A 591 -31.02 -36.74 24.18
C ILE A 591 -32.06 -36.85 23.06
N GLN A 592 -31.66 -36.81 21.79
CA GLN A 592 -32.59 -36.84 20.65
C GLN A 592 -33.46 -38.10 20.64
N ASN A 593 -32.91 -39.25 21.05
CA ASN A 593 -33.63 -40.53 21.09
C ASN A 593 -33.39 -41.25 22.42
N LEU A 594 -34.25 -41.01 23.40
CA LEU A 594 -34.25 -41.71 24.68
C LEU A 594 -35.09 -42.98 24.63
N THR A 595 -34.72 -43.99 25.42
CA THR A 595 -35.52 -45.21 25.57
C THR A 595 -36.46 -45.08 26.78
N LEU A 596 -37.75 -45.34 26.58
CA LEU A 596 -38.75 -45.38 27.65
C LEU A 596 -38.32 -46.37 28.75
N GLY A 597 -38.30 -45.92 30.00
CA GLY A 597 -37.93 -46.76 31.15
C GLY A 597 -36.41 -46.93 31.37
N GLN A 598 -35.56 -46.34 30.53
CA GLN A 598 -34.10 -46.33 30.74
C GLN A 598 -33.67 -45.05 31.48
N SER A 599 -32.85 -45.20 32.52
CA SER A 599 -32.34 -44.05 33.27
C SER A 599 -31.25 -43.30 32.51
N ILE A 600 -31.23 -41.97 32.63
CA ILE A 600 -30.17 -41.10 32.12
C ILE A 600 -29.53 -40.29 33.24
N PHE A 601 -28.28 -39.89 33.01
CA PHE A 601 -27.51 -38.99 33.86
C PHE A 601 -26.57 -38.19 32.94
N ILE A 602 -26.81 -36.89 32.81
CA ILE A 602 -26.09 -36.01 31.88
C ILE A 602 -25.69 -34.75 32.64
N ASP A 603 -24.39 -34.49 32.69
CA ASP A 603 -23.84 -33.26 33.24
C ASP A 603 -23.82 -32.18 32.15
N LEU A 604 -24.65 -31.14 32.29
CA LEU A 604 -24.75 -30.06 31.30
C LEU A 604 -23.52 -29.14 31.33
N ASN A 605 -22.72 -29.13 32.40
CA ASN A 605 -21.53 -28.28 32.47
C ASN A 605 -20.49 -28.65 31.41
N SER A 606 -20.53 -29.88 30.87
CA SER A 606 -19.64 -30.32 29.78
C SER A 606 -20.02 -29.78 28.41
N TYR A 607 -21.19 -29.15 28.28
CA TYR A 607 -21.73 -28.63 27.02
C TYR A 607 -21.94 -27.12 27.05
N ILE A 608 -21.57 -26.47 28.16
CA ILE A 608 -21.69 -25.04 28.36
C ILE A 608 -20.29 -24.48 28.58
N SER A 609 -19.93 -23.47 27.82
CA SER A 609 -18.66 -22.75 27.98
C SER A 609 -18.94 -21.28 28.21
N ASP A 610 -18.23 -20.72 29.19
CA ASP A 610 -18.28 -19.31 29.52
C ASP A 610 -16.86 -18.72 29.54
N ASN A 611 -16.69 -17.51 29.00
CA ASN A 611 -15.39 -16.88 28.82
C ASN A 611 -14.97 -16.00 30.00
N ASP A 612 -15.90 -15.62 30.88
CA ASP A 612 -15.63 -14.86 32.10
C ASP A 612 -15.43 -15.76 33.34
N SER A 613 -15.66 -17.08 33.17
CA SER A 613 -15.62 -18.12 34.21
C SER A 613 -16.61 -17.93 35.36
N SER A 614 -17.68 -17.17 35.13
CA SER A 614 -18.85 -17.05 36.00
C SER A 614 -19.56 -18.39 36.21
N LYS A 615 -20.32 -18.49 37.30
CA LYS A 615 -21.17 -19.66 37.55
C LYS A 615 -22.46 -19.50 36.77
N PHE A 616 -22.79 -20.45 35.92
CA PHE A 616 -24.09 -20.51 35.24
C PHE A 616 -25.06 -21.49 35.89
N THR A 617 -26.33 -21.14 35.79
CA THR A 617 -27.46 -21.98 36.17
C THR A 617 -28.23 -22.38 34.91
N VAL A 618 -28.65 -23.64 34.86
CA VAL A 618 -29.50 -24.14 33.78
C VAL A 618 -30.90 -24.40 34.30
N THR A 619 -31.89 -23.82 33.65
CA THR A 619 -33.30 -24.13 33.87
C THR A 619 -33.90 -24.77 32.62
N ALA A 620 -34.89 -25.64 32.80
CA ALA A 620 -35.53 -26.35 31.70
C ALA A 620 -37.05 -26.35 31.85
N LYS A 621 -37.76 -26.09 30.75
CA LYS A 621 -39.22 -26.11 30.66
C LYS A 621 -39.66 -27.05 29.55
N GLY A 622 -40.56 -27.99 29.87
CA GLY A 622 -41.07 -28.97 28.88
C GLY A 622 -40.38 -30.33 28.90
N LEU A 623 -39.63 -30.66 29.97
CA LEU A 623 -38.98 -31.97 30.10
C LEU A 623 -39.98 -33.13 30.05
N PRO A 624 -39.63 -34.27 29.39
CA PRO A 624 -40.41 -35.49 29.43
C PRO A 624 -40.70 -35.96 30.88
N SER A 625 -41.90 -36.49 31.11
CA SER A 625 -42.31 -37.01 32.41
C SER A 625 -41.31 -38.05 32.95
N GLY A 626 -40.81 -37.85 34.18
CA GLY A 626 -39.84 -38.72 34.84
C GLY A 626 -38.37 -38.27 34.70
N LEU A 627 -38.09 -37.24 33.91
CA LEU A 627 -36.81 -36.53 33.91
C LEU A 627 -36.87 -35.29 34.82
N ARG A 628 -35.71 -34.90 35.36
CA ARG A 628 -35.54 -33.69 36.17
C ARG A 628 -34.17 -33.08 35.90
N LEU A 629 -34.10 -31.75 35.94
CA LEU A 629 -32.86 -31.00 35.95
C LEU A 629 -32.59 -30.49 37.37
N ASP A 630 -31.45 -30.85 37.93
CA ASP A 630 -31.00 -30.32 39.22
C ASP A 630 -30.23 -29.01 38.99
N ILE A 631 -30.85 -27.89 39.32
CA ILE A 631 -30.33 -26.53 39.08
C ILE A 631 -29.06 -26.26 39.91
N SER A 632 -28.84 -26.98 41.02
CA SER A 632 -27.64 -26.78 41.86
C SER A 632 -26.38 -27.45 41.31
N THR A 633 -26.55 -28.42 40.41
CA THR A 633 -25.46 -29.21 39.82
C THR A 633 -25.44 -29.17 38.29
N ASN A 634 -26.46 -28.58 37.66
CA ASN A 634 -26.73 -28.60 36.22
C ASN A 634 -26.80 -30.03 35.64
N VAL A 635 -27.25 -31.01 36.43
CA VAL A 635 -27.38 -32.41 36.01
C VAL A 635 -28.81 -32.74 35.59
N LEU A 636 -28.98 -33.16 34.33
CA LEU A 636 -30.22 -33.76 33.82
C LEU A 636 -30.22 -35.26 34.13
N SER A 637 -31.20 -35.73 34.90
CA SER A 637 -31.28 -37.13 35.31
C SER A 637 -32.71 -37.63 35.41
N GLY A 638 -32.89 -38.95 35.46
CA GLY A 638 -34.19 -39.58 35.72
C GLY A 638 -34.48 -40.70 34.73
N THR A 639 -35.74 -41.10 34.66
CA THR A 639 -36.20 -42.21 33.81
C THR A 639 -37.48 -41.78 33.11
N PRO A 640 -37.48 -41.63 31.78
CA PRO A 640 -38.67 -41.25 31.03
C PRO A 640 -39.82 -42.25 31.26
N LYS A 641 -41.01 -41.73 31.57
CA LYS A 641 -42.23 -42.51 31.88
C LYS A 641 -43.29 -42.46 30.78
N GLU A 642 -43.11 -41.60 29.79
CA GLU A 642 -44.05 -41.41 28.69
C GLU A 642 -43.30 -41.42 27.35
N ALA A 643 -43.81 -42.15 26.37
CA ALA A 643 -43.26 -42.18 25.02
C ALA A 643 -43.92 -41.09 24.17
N GLY A 644 -43.11 -40.38 23.38
CA GLY A 644 -43.59 -39.23 22.61
C GLY A 644 -42.46 -38.34 22.12
N VAL A 645 -42.81 -37.22 21.52
CA VAL A 645 -41.90 -36.15 21.13
C VAL A 645 -42.14 -34.98 22.08
N PHE A 646 -41.09 -34.47 22.70
CA PHE A 646 -41.15 -33.40 23.68
C PHE A 646 -40.22 -32.27 23.26
N GLU A 647 -40.72 -31.05 23.27
CA GLU A 647 -39.90 -29.84 23.11
C GLU A 647 -39.53 -29.32 24.50
N THR A 648 -38.24 -29.25 24.78
CA THR A 648 -37.72 -28.67 26.02
C THR A 648 -36.94 -27.40 25.72
N GLU A 649 -37.35 -26.29 26.33
CA GLU A 649 -36.59 -25.04 26.33
C GLU A 649 -35.62 -25.05 27.51
N TYR A 650 -34.32 -24.97 27.22
CA TYR A 650 -33.25 -24.77 28.19
C TYR A 650 -32.87 -23.29 28.21
N THR A 651 -32.84 -22.69 29.40
CA THR A 651 -32.31 -21.34 29.63
C THR A 651 -31.04 -21.48 30.46
N ILE A 652 -29.92 -20.98 29.92
CA ILE A 652 -28.65 -20.87 30.62
C ILE A 652 -28.52 -19.41 31.03
N GLU A 653 -28.34 -19.17 32.32
CA GLU A 653 -28.17 -17.85 32.91
C GLU A 653 -26.89 -17.85 33.75
N ASP A 654 -25.95 -16.97 33.44
CA ASP A 654 -24.76 -16.74 34.26
C ASP A 654 -25.10 -15.97 35.56
N ASP A 655 -24.10 -15.73 36.42
CA ASP A 655 -24.29 -15.01 37.68
C ASP A 655 -24.32 -13.48 37.52
N THR A 656 -24.05 -12.98 36.31
CA THR A 656 -24.15 -11.57 35.91
C THR A 656 -25.52 -11.24 35.28
N GLY A 657 -26.32 -12.26 34.96
CA GLY A 657 -27.71 -12.16 34.49
C GLY A 657 -27.88 -12.23 32.98
N ASN A 658 -26.84 -12.57 32.22
CA ASN A 658 -26.96 -12.84 30.79
C ASN A 658 -27.59 -14.20 30.55
N GLN A 659 -28.42 -14.28 29.52
CA GLN A 659 -29.21 -15.48 29.25
C GLN A 659 -29.10 -15.91 27.79
N ILE A 660 -28.94 -17.22 27.58
CA ILE A 660 -29.24 -17.86 26.30
C ILE A 660 -30.38 -18.85 26.43
N LYS A 661 -31.12 -19.04 25.35
CA LYS A 661 -32.21 -20.00 25.27
C LYS A 661 -32.01 -20.94 24.09
N ALA A 662 -32.21 -22.22 24.33
CA ALA A 662 -32.15 -23.27 23.32
C ALA A 662 -33.35 -24.21 23.44
N THR A 663 -34.04 -24.45 22.33
CA THR A 663 -35.14 -25.42 22.28
C THR A 663 -34.66 -26.71 21.64
N VAL A 664 -34.81 -27.82 22.36
CA VAL A 664 -34.38 -29.16 21.93
C VAL A 664 -35.57 -30.11 21.85
N GLU A 665 -35.71 -30.78 20.71
CA GLU A 665 -36.66 -31.88 20.52
C GLU A 665 -36.06 -33.20 21.05
N THR A 666 -36.74 -33.82 22.02
CA THR A 666 -36.42 -35.14 22.58
C THR A 666 -37.47 -36.16 22.18
N ARG A 667 -37.07 -37.28 21.58
CA ARG A 667 -37.97 -38.40 21.27
C ARG A 667 -37.77 -39.52 22.28
N VAL A 668 -38.81 -39.86 23.02
CA VAL A 668 -38.83 -41.02 23.92
C VAL A 668 -39.48 -42.19 23.21
N LEU A 669 -38.67 -43.19 22.85
CA LEU A 669 -39.06 -44.36 22.07
C LEU A 669 -39.35 -45.54 22.99
N LYS A 670 -40.41 -46.31 22.70
CA LYS A 670 -40.63 -47.61 23.34
C LYS A 670 -39.51 -48.56 22.92
N SER A 671 -38.93 -49.30 23.86
CA SER A 671 -37.97 -50.37 23.57
C SER A 671 -38.54 -51.31 22.50
N LYS A 672 -37.82 -51.48 21.39
CA LYS A 672 -38.08 -52.57 20.45
C LYS A 672 -37.67 -53.87 21.16
N ARG A 673 -38.64 -54.77 21.38
CA ARG A 673 -38.36 -56.12 21.85
C ARG A 673 -37.54 -56.89 20.82
#